data_AF-A0A919XGV6-F1
#
_entry.id   AF-A0A919XGV6-F1
#
_cell.length_a   1.000
_cell.length_b   1.000
_cell.length_c   1.000
_cell.angle_alpha   90.00
_cell.angle_beta   90.00
_cell.angle_gamma   90.00
#
_symmetry.space_group_name_H-M   'P 1'
#
loop_
_entity.id
_entity.type
_entity.pdbx_description
1 polymer ?
#
loop_
_entity_poly.entity_id
_entity_poly.type
_entity_poly.pdbx_seq_one_letter_code
_entity_poly.pdbx_strand_id
1 'polypeptide(L)'
;MGIRKKQAAAILCALLLTAGAAGAAATMPQGKAAAETEASKQGGAATASAGQSFSVNLTQHKQASPNTPEELKALETMEVAAENDRLKLFVNRETAEIAVQEKENGYVWFTNPPQRNEDPKASPLYKSELSAQVLLTYYNDKGQINAFNSFDDSVAKQQFKMTPADNGIRVDYRMGNVKQSFPNIPKAIGKDRFEQGILAKIKDPEKRDDIKYKFRFDEKKQVYEARKLQDYVAEEMSAVLEEAGYTAEDAAQDNKANGAGEEAASEEAEFTVPVVYALDGDSLVVSVPAKELKASKSFPIASLQLLKFFGAADAGKQGYIFVPDGSGALIRLNNQKLNAEGYDLPIYGNDGAFDVKEKIQTNEASRLPVFGLKQNDHALVGIIEDGEAGASVAADISGRNDSYNTVSGKFQVTAMDYYTLSSGTKTSAVPMFQTGKYQGNLQVRYAFLSGDAANYTGMAAAYRSYLAGKYDLKPLKASADSPFMLELEGAFQKQKSLLGIPYRSTEPLTTFAEAETIVGKLKTAGVQNIDLRFVGWFNGGIRHTSPGDVSAAGALGGKKGLLKLADFMKRNGFGFYPDAAFLEKYKGAKGAATLLDRSKAEVFAYNPVTHAKNTGKFSHYLLSPRQLPKQVDGFLADYAKLGVPGLSLRDLGREVHSDFDPSHPVSRQDSQAASVKAMELLRTKTGSLMVEGGNAYSLPYADWIVNAPERSSRLNITDEEIPFFQIALHGYFNIAGAPYNMGELQNPRLAMLKSLETGSAVYYQWFASDASTVKDTDYNGLYALNYKDWIDEAARLYGESNPVLAKVRNQVITAHVRLAPGVVRTTYENGITVTVNYNRAAVAVDGLQLQPQSYHVGGE
;
A
#
# COMPACT_ATOMS: atom_id res chain seq x y z
N MET A 1 20.08 -59.95 -32.26
CA MET A 1 21.28 -60.82 -32.46
C MET A 1 22.43 -60.31 -31.58
N GLY A 2 23.60 -60.98 -31.57
CA GLY A 2 24.70 -60.72 -30.62
C GLY A 2 25.59 -59.50 -30.91
N ILE A 3 26.72 -59.27 -30.21
CA ILE A 3 27.39 -60.15 -29.21
C ILE A 3 28.29 -59.39 -28.19
N ARG A 4 28.20 -59.81 -26.92
CA ARG A 4 29.17 -59.83 -25.79
C ARG A 4 30.47 -58.98 -25.78
N LYS A 5 30.71 -58.33 -24.63
CA LYS A 5 31.77 -58.59 -23.59
C LYS A 5 31.45 -57.65 -22.38
N LYS A 6 31.40 -58.00 -21.07
CA LYS A 6 32.26 -58.80 -20.14
C LYS A 6 33.68 -58.22 -20.00
N GLN A 7 34.27 -58.02 -18.82
CA GLN A 7 34.06 -58.55 -17.44
C GLN A 7 34.04 -57.38 -16.40
N ALA A 8 33.94 -57.52 -15.06
CA ALA A 8 34.02 -58.66 -14.14
C ALA A 8 33.19 -58.44 -12.84
N ALA A 9 32.91 -59.52 -12.08
CA ALA A 9 32.34 -59.49 -10.72
C ALA A 9 32.65 -60.80 -9.96
N ALA A 10 33.05 -60.71 -8.67
CA ALA A 10 33.34 -61.78 -7.68
C ALA A 10 33.74 -61.09 -6.33
N ILE A 11 33.98 -61.67 -5.15
CA ILE A 11 33.59 -62.89 -4.36
C ILE A 11 34.27 -62.70 -2.96
N LEU A 12 33.81 -63.12 -1.77
CA LEU A 12 32.71 -64.01 -1.33
C LEU A 12 31.95 -63.36 -0.12
N CYS A 13 31.59 -64.14 0.92
CA CYS A 13 30.88 -63.74 2.15
C CYS A 13 31.70 -64.06 3.42
N ALA A 14 31.31 -63.48 4.57
CA ALA A 14 31.46 -64.05 5.92
C ALA A 14 30.33 -63.52 6.84
N LEU A 15 30.05 -64.19 7.98
CA LEU A 15 28.85 -63.96 8.81
C LEU A 15 29.12 -64.29 10.30
N LEU A 16 28.24 -63.81 11.19
CA LEU A 16 27.91 -64.27 12.58
C LEU A 16 28.59 -63.64 13.82
N LEU A 17 27.72 -63.22 14.77
CA LEU A 17 27.85 -63.18 16.27
C LEU A 17 28.86 -62.16 16.87
N THR A 18 28.70 -61.52 18.04
CA THR A 18 27.67 -61.42 19.13
C THR A 18 27.96 -60.13 19.97
N ALA A 19 27.20 -59.61 20.97
CA ALA A 19 25.87 -59.83 21.58
C ALA A 19 25.45 -58.54 22.37
N GLY A 20 24.23 -58.49 22.93
CA GLY A 20 23.81 -57.51 23.98
C GLY A 20 23.20 -56.21 23.44
N ALA A 21 21.90 -55.90 23.49
CA ALA A 21 20.76 -56.33 24.34
C ALA A 21 20.64 -55.65 25.73
N ALA A 22 19.89 -54.54 25.78
CA ALA A 22 19.05 -54.13 26.91
C ALA A 22 18.07 -53.03 26.43
N GLY A 23 16.86 -52.98 26.99
CA GLY A 23 15.90 -51.91 26.74
C GLY A 23 14.96 -51.70 27.92
N ALA A 24 14.62 -50.45 28.20
CA ALA A 24 13.52 -50.02 29.06
C ALA A 24 12.99 -48.70 28.46
N ALA A 25 11.70 -48.48 28.21
CA ALA A 25 10.55 -48.64 29.11
C ALA A 25 10.61 -47.63 30.28
N ALA A 26 10.18 -46.41 30.02
CA ALA A 26 9.88 -45.40 31.03
C ALA A 26 8.37 -45.10 30.99
N THR A 27 7.65 -45.56 32.01
CA THR A 27 6.21 -45.36 32.17
C THR A 27 5.87 -43.94 32.66
N MET A 28 4.64 -43.48 32.37
CA MET A 28 4.06 -42.36 33.10
C MET A 28 3.91 -42.69 34.60
N PRO A 29 4.01 -41.67 35.45
CA PRO A 29 3.16 -41.53 36.63
C PRO A 29 2.09 -40.45 36.39
N GLN A 30 0.89 -40.66 36.95
CA GLN A 30 -0.11 -39.59 37.07
C GLN A 30 0.14 -38.76 38.35
N GLY A 31 -0.14 -37.46 38.30
CA GLY A 31 -0.17 -36.56 39.45
C GLY A 31 -1.11 -35.39 39.17
N LYS A 32 -1.96 -35.01 40.13
CA LYS A 32 -3.05 -34.04 39.93
C LYS A 32 -2.82 -32.71 40.65
N ALA A 33 -3.38 -31.68 40.03
CA ALA A 33 -4.01 -30.48 40.62
C ALA A 33 -3.15 -29.29 41.11
N ALA A 34 -3.60 -28.12 40.63
CA ALA A 34 -3.73 -26.84 41.33
C ALA A 34 -2.50 -26.16 41.95
N ALA A 35 -2.01 -25.13 41.26
CA ALA A 35 -2.00 -23.77 41.82
C ALA A 35 -2.02 -22.74 40.67
N GLU A 36 -2.98 -21.82 40.71
CA GLU A 36 -2.83 -20.51 40.04
C GLU A 36 -1.98 -19.61 40.95
N THR A 37 -1.23 -18.65 40.39
CA THR A 37 -1.39 -17.18 40.52
C THR A 37 -0.11 -16.48 40.01
N GLU A 38 -0.20 -15.17 39.72
CA GLU A 38 0.91 -14.19 39.61
C GLU A 38 2.00 -14.39 38.54
N ALA A 39 1.69 -13.94 37.31
CA ALA A 39 2.71 -13.49 36.34
C ALA A 39 2.17 -12.36 35.44
N SER A 40 1.76 -11.22 36.02
CA SER A 40 1.28 -10.06 35.25
C SER A 40 1.78 -8.72 35.76
N LYS A 41 2.88 -8.22 35.17
CA LYS A 41 3.20 -6.78 34.97
C LYS A 41 4.49 -6.60 34.17
N GLN A 42 4.54 -5.46 33.45
CA GLN A 42 5.65 -4.93 32.64
C GLN A 42 6.01 -5.75 31.39
N GLY A 43 6.01 -5.07 30.24
CA GLY A 43 6.14 -5.69 28.90
C GLY A 43 5.26 -5.07 27.81
N GLY A 44 4.65 -3.90 28.05
CA GLY A 44 3.79 -3.22 27.08
C GLY A 44 4.60 -2.58 25.95
N ALA A 45 4.67 -3.25 24.80
CA ALA A 45 5.09 -2.64 23.54
C ALA A 45 3.99 -1.69 23.04
N ALA A 46 4.37 -0.57 22.42
CA ALA A 46 3.42 0.47 22.02
C ALA A 46 2.45 0.00 20.92
N THR A 47 1.19 -0.21 21.31
CA THR A 47 0.05 -0.03 20.40
C THR A 47 -0.10 1.47 20.13
N ALA A 48 0.05 1.91 18.88
CA ALA A 48 -0.37 3.25 18.51
C ALA A 48 -1.88 3.35 18.69
N SER A 49 -2.33 4.10 19.70
CA SER A 49 -3.75 4.28 20.01
C SER A 49 -4.38 5.28 19.05
N ALA A 50 -5.55 4.94 18.50
CA ALA A 50 -6.44 5.97 17.99
C ALA A 50 -6.75 7.00 19.09
N GLY A 51 -6.85 8.28 18.74
CA GLY A 51 -7.25 9.34 19.68
C GLY A 51 -6.17 10.35 20.10
N GLN A 52 -5.03 10.46 19.42
CA GLN A 52 -4.24 11.70 19.46
C GLN A 52 -4.75 12.66 18.38
N SER A 53 -5.36 13.77 18.79
CA SER A 53 -5.87 14.83 17.91
C SER A 53 -4.71 15.54 17.19
N PHE A 54 -4.75 15.59 15.86
CA PHE A 54 -3.66 16.08 15.03
C PHE A 54 -3.77 17.60 14.80
N SER A 55 -3.31 18.39 15.77
CA SER A 55 -3.41 19.85 15.76
C SER A 55 -2.34 20.54 14.90
N VAL A 56 -2.21 20.14 13.63
CA VAL A 56 -1.43 20.84 12.60
C VAL A 56 -2.40 21.39 11.56
N ASN A 57 -2.41 22.71 11.36
CA ASN A 57 -3.17 23.30 10.26
C ASN A 57 -2.53 22.85 8.93
N LEU A 58 -3.27 22.07 8.15
CA LEU A 58 -2.91 21.63 6.80
C LEU A 58 -3.39 22.62 5.73
N THR A 59 -4.32 23.51 6.08
CA THR A 59 -5.03 24.37 5.14
C THR A 59 -4.55 25.81 5.10
N GLN A 60 -4.76 26.45 3.95
CA GLN A 60 -4.77 27.90 3.78
C GLN A 60 -6.03 28.25 2.99
N HIS A 61 -6.80 29.24 3.45
CA HIS A 61 -8.01 29.70 2.76
C HIS A 61 -7.82 31.13 2.25
N LYS A 62 -8.50 31.43 1.14
CA LYS A 62 -8.70 32.78 0.61
C LYS A 62 -10.14 32.91 0.15
N GLN A 63 -10.53 34.09 -0.30
CA GLN A 63 -11.83 34.28 -0.95
C GLN A 63 -11.95 33.34 -2.16
N ALA A 64 -13.01 32.53 -2.16
CA ALA A 64 -13.31 31.51 -3.16
C ALA A 64 -14.82 31.46 -3.44
N SER A 65 -15.21 30.74 -4.48
CA SER A 65 -16.58 30.67 -4.98
C SER A 65 -17.51 29.95 -3.99
N PRO A 66 -18.73 30.46 -3.72
CA PRO A 66 -19.69 29.79 -2.87
C PRO A 66 -20.27 28.53 -3.54
N ASN A 67 -20.90 27.68 -2.74
CA ASN A 67 -21.74 26.58 -3.23
C ASN A 67 -22.91 27.08 -4.09
N THR A 68 -23.46 26.21 -4.94
CA THR A 68 -24.65 26.53 -5.74
C THR A 68 -25.91 26.61 -4.87
N PRO A 69 -26.99 27.26 -5.33
CA PRO A 69 -28.27 27.26 -4.60
C PRO A 69 -28.82 25.86 -4.31
N GLU A 70 -28.54 24.89 -5.19
CA GLU A 70 -28.99 23.50 -5.07
C GLU A 70 -28.13 22.70 -4.10
N GLU A 71 -26.81 22.94 -4.08
CA GLU A 71 -25.90 22.43 -3.04
C GLU A 71 -26.31 22.97 -1.65
N LEU A 72 -26.60 24.28 -1.53
CA LEU A 72 -27.06 24.88 -0.28
C LEU A 72 -28.43 24.34 0.18
N LYS A 73 -29.38 24.20 -0.75
CA LYS A 73 -30.70 23.60 -0.46
C LYS A 73 -30.60 22.13 -0.04
N ALA A 74 -29.61 21.39 -0.51
CA ALA A 74 -29.36 20.04 -0.02
C ALA A 74 -28.89 20.05 1.44
N LEU A 75 -28.02 20.99 1.83
CA LEU A 75 -27.59 21.16 3.22
C LEU A 75 -28.75 21.50 4.17
N GLU A 76 -29.77 22.24 3.72
CA GLU A 76 -30.98 22.53 4.50
C GLU A 76 -31.76 21.26 4.93
N THR A 77 -31.50 20.10 4.31
CA THR A 77 -32.08 18.80 4.68
C THR A 77 -31.24 18.03 5.72
N MET A 78 -30.10 18.58 6.16
CA MET A 78 -29.12 17.89 7.01
C MET A 78 -29.03 18.54 8.40
N GLU A 79 -28.84 17.72 9.44
CA GLU A 79 -28.59 18.20 10.80
C GLU A 79 -27.08 18.20 11.13
N VAL A 80 -26.65 19.05 12.06
CA VAL A 80 -25.26 19.08 12.54
C VAL A 80 -24.99 17.85 13.42
N ALA A 81 -24.08 16.99 12.99
CA ALA A 81 -23.60 15.83 13.74
C ALA A 81 -22.47 16.18 14.72
N ALA A 82 -21.56 17.08 14.32
CA ALA A 82 -20.44 17.57 15.14
C ALA A 82 -19.93 18.94 14.65
N GLU A 83 -19.25 19.68 15.51
CA GLU A 83 -18.59 20.95 15.17
C GLU A 83 -17.30 21.11 15.98
N ASN A 84 -16.28 21.73 15.36
CA ASN A 84 -15.08 22.22 16.05
C ASN A 84 -14.76 23.66 15.58
N ASP A 85 -13.59 24.22 15.91
CA ASP A 85 -13.24 25.59 15.52
C ASP A 85 -13.12 25.82 14.01
N ARG A 86 -12.76 24.78 13.24
CA ARG A 86 -12.46 24.85 11.79
C ARG A 86 -13.61 24.34 10.91
N LEU A 87 -14.32 23.30 11.34
CA LEU A 87 -15.29 22.55 10.54
C LEU A 87 -16.64 22.32 11.24
N LYS A 88 -17.70 22.15 10.45
CA LYS A 88 -18.97 21.53 10.85
C LYS A 88 -19.20 20.25 10.06
N LEU A 89 -19.63 19.19 10.73
CA LEU A 89 -20.05 17.92 10.16
C LEU A 89 -21.57 17.86 10.16
N PHE A 90 -22.17 17.57 9.01
CA PHE A 90 -23.61 17.41 8.83
C PHE A 90 -23.97 15.99 8.42
N VAL A 91 -25.16 15.54 8.79
CA VAL A 91 -25.73 14.23 8.39
C VAL A 91 -27.19 14.38 7.95
N ASN A 92 -27.57 13.67 6.89
CA ASN A 92 -28.97 13.41 6.58
C ASN A 92 -29.39 12.09 7.25
N ARG A 93 -30.38 12.13 8.15
CA ARG A 93 -30.82 10.97 8.94
C ARG A 93 -31.53 9.89 8.13
N GLU A 94 -32.10 10.22 6.98
CA GLU A 94 -32.85 9.30 6.12
C GLU A 94 -31.96 8.62 5.09
N THR A 95 -31.01 9.36 4.49
CA THR A 95 -30.14 8.87 3.40
C THR A 95 -28.75 8.45 3.85
N ALA A 96 -28.37 8.73 5.09
CA ALA A 96 -27.00 8.58 5.62
C ALA A 96 -25.93 9.34 4.80
N GLU A 97 -26.32 10.41 4.10
CA GLU A 97 -25.40 11.36 3.48
C GLU A 97 -24.67 12.20 4.52
N ILE A 98 -23.43 12.57 4.21
CA ILE A 98 -22.56 13.38 5.07
C ILE A 98 -22.08 14.60 4.29
N ALA A 99 -22.02 15.76 4.96
CA ALA A 99 -21.42 16.96 4.40
C ALA A 99 -20.50 17.63 5.42
N VAL A 100 -19.48 18.34 4.94
CA VAL A 100 -18.51 19.07 5.77
C VAL A 100 -18.46 20.52 5.31
N GLN A 101 -18.72 21.45 6.22
CA GLN A 101 -18.57 22.88 5.97
C GLN A 101 -17.27 23.42 6.58
N GLU A 102 -16.47 24.09 5.76
CA GLU A 102 -15.35 24.94 6.17
C GLU A 102 -15.88 26.21 6.84
N LYS A 103 -15.58 26.43 8.13
CA LYS A 103 -16.09 27.62 8.86
C LYS A 103 -15.42 28.93 8.45
N GLU A 104 -14.28 28.87 7.76
CA GLU A 104 -13.48 30.05 7.38
C GLU A 104 -13.96 30.74 6.09
N ASN A 105 -14.45 29.97 5.11
CA ASN A 105 -15.01 30.48 3.84
C ASN A 105 -16.51 30.14 3.63
N GLY A 106 -17.08 29.27 4.48
CA GLY A 106 -18.48 28.83 4.41
C GLY A 106 -18.77 27.71 3.40
N TYR A 107 -17.77 27.24 2.65
CA TYR A 107 -17.92 26.26 1.58
C TYR A 107 -18.19 24.85 2.13
N VAL A 108 -18.94 24.05 1.37
CA VAL A 108 -19.53 22.77 1.79
C VAL A 108 -19.14 21.67 0.81
N TRP A 109 -18.57 20.58 1.34
CA TRP A 109 -18.22 19.37 0.62
C TRP A 109 -19.20 18.25 0.94
N PHE A 110 -19.81 17.62 -0.07
CA PHE A 110 -20.79 16.54 0.07
C PHE A 110 -20.18 15.19 -0.33
N THR A 111 -20.48 14.12 0.42
CA THR A 111 -20.04 12.74 0.08
C THR A 111 -20.64 12.19 -1.20
N ASN A 112 -21.77 12.76 -1.62
CA ASN A 112 -22.59 12.34 -2.75
C ASN A 112 -23.06 13.59 -3.49
N PRO A 113 -23.12 13.60 -4.84
CA PRO A 113 -23.58 14.78 -5.55
C PRO A 113 -25.06 15.04 -5.28
N PRO A 114 -25.46 16.27 -4.88
CA PRO A 114 -26.88 16.58 -4.61
C PRO A 114 -27.79 16.34 -5.83
N GLN A 115 -27.31 16.63 -7.04
CA GLN A 115 -28.06 16.53 -8.30
C GLN A 115 -27.97 15.14 -8.96
N ARG A 116 -27.40 14.11 -8.32
CA ARG A 116 -27.20 12.76 -8.89
C ARG A 116 -28.46 12.11 -9.50
N ASN A 117 -29.63 12.41 -8.95
CA ASN A 117 -30.91 11.88 -9.45
C ASN A 117 -31.26 12.42 -10.84
N GLU A 118 -30.77 13.61 -11.18
CA GLU A 118 -30.99 14.30 -12.47
C GLU A 118 -29.91 13.98 -13.51
N ASP A 119 -28.88 13.19 -13.14
CA ASP A 119 -27.76 12.84 -14.04
C ASP A 119 -28.27 12.21 -15.36
N PRO A 120 -27.92 12.76 -16.54
CA PRO A 120 -28.42 12.31 -17.83
C PRO A 120 -27.68 11.08 -18.41
N LYS A 121 -26.57 10.66 -17.80
CA LYS A 121 -25.77 9.49 -18.22
C LYS A 121 -25.92 8.31 -17.28
N ALA A 122 -26.04 8.55 -15.98
CA ALA A 122 -26.07 7.51 -14.97
C ALA A 122 -27.30 6.60 -15.15
N SER A 123 -27.05 5.31 -15.40
CA SER A 123 -28.05 4.24 -15.32
C SER A 123 -28.60 4.11 -13.88
N PRO A 124 -29.72 3.39 -13.63
CA PRO A 124 -30.20 3.17 -12.27
C PRO A 124 -29.13 2.59 -11.32
N LEU A 125 -28.29 1.68 -11.81
CA LEU A 125 -27.14 1.13 -11.08
C LEU A 125 -26.12 2.23 -10.70
N TYR A 126 -25.82 3.16 -11.61
CA TYR A 126 -24.87 4.23 -11.33
C TYR A 126 -25.48 5.38 -10.51
N LYS A 127 -26.79 5.62 -10.56
CA LYS A 127 -27.49 6.53 -9.63
C LYS A 127 -27.52 5.99 -8.20
N SER A 128 -27.59 4.66 -8.08
CA SER A 128 -27.40 3.94 -6.82
C SER A 128 -25.95 4.05 -6.30
N GLU A 129 -24.94 3.80 -7.15
CA GLU A 129 -23.53 4.06 -6.77
C GLU A 129 -23.30 5.52 -6.35
N LEU A 130 -23.79 6.50 -7.11
CA LEU A 130 -23.70 7.93 -6.79
C LEU A 130 -24.33 8.29 -5.44
N SER A 131 -25.24 7.46 -4.93
CA SER A 131 -25.91 7.61 -3.63
C SER A 131 -25.21 6.85 -2.49
N ALA A 132 -24.15 6.08 -2.78
CA ALA A 132 -23.47 5.24 -1.81
C ALA A 132 -22.28 5.94 -1.11
N GLN A 133 -22.06 5.55 0.14
CA GLN A 133 -20.91 5.91 0.99
C GLN A 133 -19.79 4.87 0.85
N VAL A 134 -20.17 3.61 0.67
CA VAL A 134 -19.24 2.48 0.50
C VAL A 134 -19.70 1.63 -0.67
N LEU A 135 -18.77 1.32 -1.59
CA LEU A 135 -18.93 0.21 -2.54
C LEU A 135 -18.19 -1.01 -1.97
N LEU A 136 -18.88 -2.13 -1.87
CA LEU A 136 -18.37 -3.38 -1.33
C LEU A 136 -18.31 -4.43 -2.44
N THR A 137 -17.14 -5.03 -2.66
CA THR A 137 -17.03 -6.22 -3.50
C THR A 137 -16.75 -7.45 -2.66
N TYR A 138 -17.33 -8.59 -3.06
CA TYR A 138 -17.20 -9.86 -2.36
C TYR A 138 -17.05 -11.02 -3.36
N TYR A 139 -16.43 -12.10 -2.92
CA TYR A 139 -16.32 -13.32 -3.71
C TYR A 139 -17.49 -14.27 -3.41
N ASN A 140 -17.92 -15.08 -4.39
CA ASN A 140 -18.80 -16.23 -4.14
C ASN A 140 -18.01 -17.55 -3.98
N ASP A 141 -18.74 -18.66 -3.88
CA ASP A 141 -18.23 -20.05 -3.82
C ASP A 141 -17.20 -20.42 -4.90
N LYS A 142 -17.24 -19.74 -6.05
CA LYS A 142 -16.36 -19.95 -7.21
C LYS A 142 -15.26 -18.90 -7.34
N GLY A 143 -15.11 -17.99 -6.37
CA GLY A 143 -14.17 -16.87 -6.42
C GLY A 143 -14.59 -15.75 -7.38
N GLN A 144 -15.82 -15.76 -7.90
CA GLN A 144 -16.31 -14.71 -8.78
C GLN A 144 -16.63 -13.46 -7.97
N ILE A 145 -16.20 -12.30 -8.45
CA ILE A 145 -16.47 -11.02 -7.81
C ILE A 145 -17.93 -10.61 -8.07
N ASN A 146 -18.62 -10.25 -6.99
CA ASN A 146 -19.93 -9.63 -6.96
C ASN A 146 -19.82 -8.29 -6.22
N ALA A 147 -20.79 -7.40 -6.37
CA ALA A 147 -20.77 -6.07 -5.78
C ALA A 147 -22.10 -5.73 -5.09
N PHE A 148 -22.00 -5.03 -3.96
CA PHE A 148 -23.08 -4.35 -3.24
C PHE A 148 -22.67 -2.90 -3.02
N ASN A 149 -23.64 -2.04 -2.68
CA ASN A 149 -23.35 -0.68 -2.26
C ASN A 149 -24.19 -0.26 -1.05
N SER A 150 -23.70 0.71 -0.27
CA SER A 150 -24.39 1.11 0.97
C SER A 150 -25.77 1.74 0.75
N PHE A 151 -26.11 2.17 -0.46
CA PHE A 151 -27.42 2.74 -0.78
C PHE A 151 -28.46 1.64 -0.99
N ASP A 152 -28.42 0.93 -2.12
CA ASP A 152 -29.43 -0.10 -2.45
C ASP A 152 -29.47 -1.21 -1.41
N ASP A 153 -28.30 -1.68 -0.95
CA ASP A 153 -28.22 -2.86 -0.09
C ASP A 153 -28.42 -2.56 1.39
N SER A 154 -28.46 -1.29 1.79
CA SER A 154 -28.62 -0.90 3.20
C SER A 154 -29.57 0.29 3.41
N VAL A 155 -29.25 1.49 2.92
CA VAL A 155 -30.06 2.70 3.16
C VAL A 155 -31.47 2.60 2.57
N ALA A 156 -31.61 2.19 1.31
CA ALA A 156 -32.89 2.04 0.63
C ALA A 156 -33.79 0.95 1.27
N LYS A 157 -33.20 0.05 2.06
CA LYS A 157 -33.88 -0.99 2.84
C LYS A 157 -34.07 -0.61 4.32
N GLN A 158 -33.69 0.61 4.73
CA GLN A 158 -33.64 1.08 6.12
C GLN A 158 -32.76 0.21 7.05
N GLN A 159 -31.83 -0.57 6.49
CA GLN A 159 -30.96 -1.53 7.19
C GLN A 159 -29.67 -0.88 7.74
N PHE A 160 -29.72 0.39 8.18
CA PHE A 160 -28.56 1.09 8.76
C PHE A 160 -28.86 1.63 10.15
N LYS A 161 -27.82 1.84 10.96
CA LYS A 161 -27.94 2.48 12.28
C LYS A 161 -26.92 3.59 12.44
N MET A 162 -27.37 4.74 12.94
CA MET A 162 -26.50 5.83 13.35
C MET A 162 -26.26 5.81 14.87
N THR A 163 -25.05 6.17 15.29
CA THR A 163 -24.70 6.44 16.68
C THR A 163 -23.71 7.61 16.78
N PRO A 164 -23.71 8.42 17.84
CA PRO A 164 -22.67 9.43 18.06
C PRO A 164 -21.28 8.80 18.17
N ALA A 165 -20.25 9.53 17.75
CA ALA A 165 -18.85 9.20 17.94
C ALA A 165 -18.08 10.43 18.45
N ASP A 166 -16.86 10.23 18.94
CA ASP A 166 -16.03 11.34 19.43
C ASP A 166 -15.75 12.34 18.28
N ASN A 167 -16.16 13.60 18.48
CA ASN A 167 -16.17 14.66 17.46
C ASN A 167 -16.85 14.26 16.12
N GLY A 168 -17.85 13.37 16.15
CA GLY A 168 -18.34 12.77 14.92
C GLY A 168 -19.57 11.87 15.03
N ILE A 169 -19.74 11.04 14.01
CA ILE A 169 -20.85 10.10 13.87
C ILE A 169 -20.38 8.75 13.30
N ARG A 170 -20.95 7.66 13.81
CA ARG A 170 -20.80 6.30 13.30
C ARG A 170 -22.07 5.89 12.57
N VAL A 171 -21.91 5.23 11.43
CA VAL A 171 -23.00 4.58 10.68
C VAL A 171 -22.65 3.11 10.45
N ASP A 172 -23.46 2.22 11.00
CA ASP A 172 -23.38 0.77 10.81
C ASP A 172 -24.32 0.35 9.66
N TYR A 173 -23.78 0.11 8.48
CA TYR A 173 -24.54 -0.37 7.31
C TYR A 173 -24.65 -1.89 7.35
N ARG A 174 -25.87 -2.45 7.41
CA ARG A 174 -26.12 -3.88 7.16
C ARG A 174 -26.51 -4.05 5.69
N MET A 175 -25.64 -4.67 4.91
CA MET A 175 -25.81 -4.82 3.46
C MET A 175 -26.29 -6.23 3.10
N GLY A 176 -27.22 -6.31 2.15
CA GLY A 176 -27.76 -7.56 1.60
C GLY A 176 -29.27 -7.65 1.75
N ASN A 177 -29.84 -8.83 1.50
CA ASN A 177 -31.25 -9.13 1.81
C ASN A 177 -31.32 -9.74 3.21
N VAL A 178 -31.01 -8.89 4.19
CA VAL A 178 -30.89 -9.26 5.59
C VAL A 178 -32.28 -9.57 6.13
N LYS A 179 -32.67 -10.85 6.11
CA LYS A 179 -34.01 -11.25 6.55
C LYS A 179 -34.23 -10.81 7.99
N GLN A 180 -35.36 -10.14 8.21
CA GLN A 180 -35.74 -9.70 9.54
C GLN A 180 -36.02 -10.95 10.38
N SER A 181 -35.05 -11.35 11.20
CA SER A 181 -35.09 -12.60 11.94
C SER A 181 -35.87 -12.38 13.24
N PHE A 182 -37.03 -13.02 13.33
CA PHE A 182 -37.91 -12.99 14.49
C PHE A 182 -37.69 -14.28 15.31
N PRO A 183 -36.78 -14.27 16.31
CA PRO A 183 -36.33 -15.50 16.95
C PRO A 183 -37.41 -16.15 17.83
N ASN A 184 -38.47 -15.41 18.17
CA ASN A 184 -39.66 -15.89 18.87
C ASN A 184 -40.66 -16.64 17.96
N ILE A 185 -40.42 -16.76 16.65
CA ILE A 185 -41.25 -17.57 15.74
C ILE A 185 -40.74 -19.02 15.71
N PRO A 186 -41.54 -20.01 16.16
CA PRO A 186 -41.18 -21.41 16.01
C PRO A 186 -41.37 -21.86 14.56
N LYS A 187 -40.36 -22.51 13.98
CA LYS A 187 -40.47 -23.26 12.72
C LYS A 187 -41.39 -24.48 12.89
N ALA A 188 -41.33 -25.13 14.06
CA ALA A 188 -42.21 -26.24 14.43
C ALA A 188 -42.49 -26.26 15.94
N ILE A 189 -43.76 -26.41 16.32
CA ILE A 189 -44.24 -26.43 17.70
C ILE A 189 -45.27 -27.54 17.92
N GLY A 190 -45.19 -28.24 19.04
CA GLY A 190 -46.10 -29.34 19.38
C GLY A 190 -47.52 -28.85 19.63
N LYS A 191 -48.52 -29.63 19.18
CA LYS A 191 -49.94 -29.24 19.16
C LYS A 191 -50.42 -28.55 20.44
N ASP A 192 -50.27 -29.21 21.59
CA ASP A 192 -50.81 -28.72 22.86
C ASP A 192 -50.13 -27.42 23.31
N ARG A 193 -48.84 -27.25 23.00
CA ARG A 193 -48.09 -26.04 23.36
C ARG A 193 -48.43 -24.86 22.44
N PHE A 194 -48.76 -25.11 21.17
CA PHE A 194 -49.33 -24.08 20.28
C PHE A 194 -50.75 -23.69 20.70
N GLU A 195 -51.64 -24.67 20.88
CA GLU A 195 -53.06 -24.42 21.15
C GLU A 195 -53.31 -23.86 22.56
N GLN A 196 -52.65 -24.40 23.60
CA GLN A 196 -52.85 -23.98 24.99
C GLN A 196 -51.82 -22.95 25.47
N GLY A 197 -50.58 -23.01 24.95
CA GLY A 197 -49.49 -22.13 25.37
C GLY A 197 -49.42 -20.79 24.63
N ILE A 198 -50.01 -20.70 23.42
CA ILE A 198 -50.05 -19.48 22.59
C ILE A 198 -51.49 -19.10 22.28
N LEU A 199 -52.21 -19.88 21.47
CA LEU A 199 -53.52 -19.47 20.92
C LEU A 199 -54.57 -19.18 22.01
N ALA A 200 -54.57 -19.93 23.10
CA ALA A 200 -55.48 -19.69 24.24
C ALA A 200 -55.20 -18.39 25.02
N LYS A 201 -54.03 -17.77 24.85
CA LYS A 201 -53.68 -16.47 25.49
C LYS A 201 -54.02 -15.26 24.62
N ILE A 202 -54.11 -15.43 23.30
CA ILE A 202 -54.49 -14.38 22.36
C ILE A 202 -55.99 -14.08 22.57
N LYS A 203 -56.28 -12.91 23.15
CA LYS A 203 -57.64 -12.49 23.55
C LYS A 203 -58.52 -12.10 22.35
N ASP A 204 -57.88 -11.67 21.28
CA ASP A 204 -58.51 -11.21 20.04
C ASP A 204 -58.77 -12.42 19.12
N PRO A 205 -60.05 -12.72 18.77
CA PRO A 205 -60.37 -13.88 17.93
C PRO A 205 -59.79 -13.79 16.52
N GLU A 206 -59.70 -12.59 15.93
CA GLU A 206 -59.24 -12.41 14.55
C GLU A 206 -57.72 -12.60 14.48
N LYS A 207 -56.96 -11.97 15.40
CA LYS A 207 -55.52 -12.24 15.55
C LYS A 207 -55.25 -13.72 15.80
N ARG A 208 -56.02 -14.37 16.68
CA ARG A 208 -55.78 -15.78 17.05
C ARG A 208 -55.97 -16.71 15.85
N ASP A 209 -57.01 -16.49 15.05
CA ASP A 209 -57.33 -17.37 13.94
C ASP A 209 -56.43 -17.09 12.71
N ASP A 210 -55.94 -15.85 12.53
CA ASP A 210 -54.83 -15.50 11.62
C ASP A 210 -53.52 -16.20 12.01
N ILE A 211 -53.09 -16.08 13.27
CA ILE A 211 -51.89 -16.76 13.79
C ILE A 211 -52.03 -18.29 13.59
N LYS A 212 -53.22 -18.86 13.82
CA LYS A 212 -53.47 -20.28 13.52
C LYS A 212 -53.36 -20.60 12.02
N TYR A 213 -53.83 -19.72 11.14
CA TYR A 213 -53.70 -19.88 9.69
C TYR A 213 -52.24 -19.81 9.21
N LYS A 214 -51.41 -18.97 9.83
CA LYS A 214 -49.96 -18.83 9.53
C LYS A 214 -49.14 -20.11 9.77
N PHE A 215 -49.71 -21.14 10.41
CA PHE A 215 -49.14 -22.48 10.57
C PHE A 215 -49.87 -23.55 9.73
N ARG A 216 -49.23 -24.70 9.55
CA ARG A 216 -49.77 -25.93 8.95
C ARG A 216 -49.68 -27.06 9.98
N PHE A 217 -50.82 -27.68 10.29
CA PHE A 217 -50.85 -28.84 11.17
C PHE A 217 -50.46 -30.12 10.41
N ASP A 218 -49.53 -30.90 10.96
CA ASP A 218 -49.22 -32.27 10.54
C ASP A 218 -49.88 -33.26 11.52
N GLU A 219 -50.98 -33.89 11.08
CA GLU A 219 -51.75 -34.84 11.87
C GLU A 219 -50.94 -36.10 12.28
N LYS A 220 -49.90 -36.48 11.52
CA LYS A 220 -49.08 -37.66 11.81
C LYS A 220 -48.01 -37.35 12.85
N LYS A 221 -47.51 -36.11 12.89
CA LYS A 221 -46.55 -35.65 13.90
C LYS A 221 -47.22 -35.08 15.16
N GLN A 222 -48.47 -34.61 15.07
CA GLN A 222 -49.13 -33.74 16.06
C GLN A 222 -48.34 -32.43 16.30
N VAL A 223 -47.84 -31.83 15.21
CA VAL A 223 -47.00 -30.63 15.21
C VAL A 223 -47.58 -29.58 14.27
N TYR A 224 -47.52 -28.31 14.66
CA TYR A 224 -47.74 -27.16 13.79
C TYR A 224 -46.41 -26.68 13.22
N GLU A 225 -46.26 -26.73 11.90
CA GLU A 225 -45.11 -26.21 11.14
C GLU A 225 -45.44 -24.81 10.61
N ALA A 226 -44.55 -23.83 10.78
CA ALA A 226 -44.76 -22.48 10.25
C ALA A 226 -44.78 -22.48 8.72
N ARG A 227 -45.68 -21.69 8.12
CA ARG A 227 -45.68 -21.45 6.67
C ARG A 227 -44.53 -20.51 6.29
N LYS A 228 -44.16 -20.49 5.01
CA LYS A 228 -43.29 -19.44 4.48
C LYS A 228 -44.03 -18.11 4.49
N LEU A 229 -43.61 -17.20 5.36
CA LEU A 229 -44.15 -15.84 5.48
C LEU A 229 -43.36 -14.84 4.61
N GLN A 230 -43.89 -13.62 4.52
CA GLN A 230 -43.15 -12.42 4.07
C GLN A 230 -42.80 -11.59 5.31
N ASP A 231 -41.76 -10.77 5.25
CA ASP A 231 -41.12 -10.24 6.47
C ASP A 231 -42.05 -9.39 7.35
N TYR A 232 -42.91 -8.54 6.77
CA TYR A 232 -43.95 -7.79 7.51
C TYR A 232 -44.99 -8.72 8.18
N VAL A 233 -45.35 -9.83 7.54
CA VAL A 233 -46.29 -10.84 8.08
C VAL A 233 -45.66 -11.58 9.26
N ALA A 234 -44.33 -11.73 9.24
CA ALA A 234 -43.55 -12.28 10.34
C ALA A 234 -43.35 -11.25 11.47
N GLU A 235 -43.23 -9.96 11.17
CA GLU A 235 -43.19 -8.87 12.17
C GLU A 235 -44.50 -8.79 12.97
N GLU A 236 -45.64 -8.74 12.28
CA GLU A 236 -46.97 -8.82 12.89
C GLU A 236 -47.11 -10.06 13.77
N MET A 237 -46.66 -11.22 13.27
CA MET A 237 -46.73 -12.48 14.01
C MET A 237 -45.82 -12.46 15.25
N SER A 238 -44.61 -11.92 15.13
CA SER A 238 -43.66 -11.77 16.23
C SER A 238 -44.24 -10.90 17.35
N ALA A 239 -44.82 -9.75 17.01
CA ALA A 239 -45.45 -8.85 17.98
C ALA A 239 -46.64 -9.52 18.72
N VAL A 240 -47.47 -10.31 18.01
CA VAL A 240 -48.61 -11.03 18.63
C VAL A 240 -48.13 -12.23 19.48
N LEU A 241 -47.01 -12.87 19.13
CA LEU A 241 -46.40 -13.91 19.97
C LEU A 241 -45.80 -13.32 21.26
N GLU A 242 -45.18 -12.15 21.19
CA GLU A 242 -44.74 -11.39 22.38
C GLU A 242 -45.93 -10.90 23.23
N GLU A 243 -47.03 -10.44 22.62
CA GLU A 243 -48.28 -10.10 23.33
C GLU A 243 -48.87 -11.32 24.07
N ALA A 244 -48.70 -12.53 23.51
CA ALA A 244 -49.06 -13.80 24.16
C ALA A 244 -48.00 -14.30 25.18
N GLY A 245 -46.91 -13.57 25.39
CA GLY A 245 -45.82 -13.94 26.30
C GLY A 245 -45.12 -15.24 25.86
N TYR A 246 -44.75 -15.35 24.58
CA TYR A 246 -43.97 -16.44 24.01
C TYR A 246 -42.62 -15.91 23.51
N THR A 247 -41.52 -16.57 23.90
CA THR A 247 -40.16 -16.02 23.82
C THR A 247 -39.29 -16.60 22.70
N ALA A 248 -38.09 -16.05 22.51
CA ALA A 248 -37.06 -16.61 21.63
C ALA A 248 -36.54 -17.97 22.16
N GLU A 249 -36.40 -18.07 23.48
CA GLU A 249 -36.01 -19.28 24.20
C GLU A 249 -37.06 -20.39 24.03
N ASP A 250 -38.34 -20.01 24.11
CA ASP A 250 -39.48 -20.90 23.84
C ASP A 250 -39.45 -21.45 22.41
N ALA A 251 -39.27 -20.58 21.41
CA ALA A 251 -39.18 -20.98 20.01
C ALA A 251 -37.99 -21.91 19.76
N ALA A 252 -36.82 -21.61 20.34
CA ALA A 252 -35.64 -22.46 20.26
C ALA A 252 -35.87 -23.84 20.91
N GLN A 253 -36.57 -23.89 22.04
CA GLN A 253 -36.92 -25.15 22.71
C GLN A 253 -37.90 -25.98 21.88
N ASP A 254 -38.95 -25.36 21.31
CA ASP A 254 -39.92 -26.06 20.44
C ASP A 254 -39.27 -26.57 19.14
N ASN A 255 -38.48 -25.73 18.46
CA ASN A 255 -37.79 -26.14 17.24
C ASN A 255 -36.90 -27.36 17.46
N LYS A 256 -36.21 -27.41 18.61
CA LYS A 256 -35.38 -28.54 19.03
C LYS A 256 -36.20 -29.78 19.43
N ALA A 257 -37.31 -29.60 20.14
CA ALA A 257 -38.17 -30.69 20.58
C ALA A 257 -38.93 -31.37 19.42
N ASN A 258 -39.34 -30.58 18.42
CA ASN A 258 -40.16 -31.04 17.30
C ASN A 258 -39.32 -31.38 16.04
N GLY A 259 -38.00 -31.45 16.17
CA GLY A 259 -37.09 -31.93 15.11
C GLY A 259 -36.83 -30.94 13.97
N ALA A 260 -37.27 -29.68 14.07
CA ALA A 260 -37.00 -28.62 13.08
C ALA A 260 -35.59 -28.01 13.22
N GLY A 261 -34.60 -28.86 13.50
CA GLY A 261 -33.19 -28.49 13.61
C GLY A 261 -32.57 -28.30 12.23
N GLU A 262 -32.15 -27.07 11.94
CA GLU A 262 -31.19 -26.72 10.88
C GLU A 262 -31.37 -27.45 9.54
N GLU A 263 -32.52 -27.25 8.89
CA GLU A 263 -32.45 -27.07 7.44
C GLU A 263 -31.42 -25.97 7.16
N ALA A 264 -30.34 -26.35 6.48
CA ALA A 264 -29.28 -25.44 6.08
C ALA A 264 -29.85 -24.45 5.05
N ALA A 265 -30.38 -23.33 5.55
CA ALA A 265 -30.71 -22.19 4.73
C ALA A 265 -29.51 -21.85 3.85
N SER A 266 -29.74 -21.68 2.54
CA SER A 266 -28.71 -21.18 1.64
C SER A 266 -28.17 -19.89 2.21
N GLU A 267 -26.89 -19.90 2.61
CA GLU A 267 -26.25 -18.70 3.13
C GLU A 267 -26.37 -17.62 2.05
N GLU A 268 -26.96 -16.47 2.40
CA GLU A 268 -27.06 -15.33 1.50
C GLU A 268 -25.92 -14.36 1.79
N ALA A 269 -25.60 -13.52 0.81
CA ALA A 269 -24.55 -12.51 0.99
C ALA A 269 -25.09 -11.42 1.93
N GLU A 270 -24.64 -11.45 3.18
CA GLU A 270 -24.94 -10.45 4.21
C GLU A 270 -23.64 -9.89 4.78
N PHE A 271 -23.61 -8.58 5.01
CA PHE A 271 -22.44 -7.86 5.53
C PHE A 271 -22.82 -6.86 6.60
N THR A 272 -21.84 -6.48 7.43
CA THR A 272 -21.94 -5.29 8.28
C THR A 272 -20.67 -4.46 8.11
N VAL A 273 -20.84 -3.20 7.70
CA VAL A 273 -19.75 -2.24 7.49
C VAL A 273 -19.96 -1.05 8.43
N PRO A 274 -19.17 -0.92 9.51
CA PRO A 274 -19.14 0.28 10.33
C PRO A 274 -18.26 1.34 9.69
N VAL A 275 -18.82 2.53 9.43
CA VAL A 275 -18.07 3.72 9.00
C VAL A 275 -18.15 4.78 10.10
N VAL A 276 -17.02 5.36 10.48
CA VAL A 276 -16.93 6.45 11.46
C VAL A 276 -16.39 7.69 10.75
N TYR A 277 -17.12 8.80 10.89
CA TYR A 277 -16.79 10.12 10.36
C TYR A 277 -16.53 11.05 11.54
N ALA A 278 -15.30 11.56 11.70
CA ALA A 278 -14.91 12.40 12.84
C ALA A 278 -14.13 13.64 12.40
N LEU A 279 -14.30 14.75 13.12
CA LEU A 279 -13.55 15.99 12.90
C LEU A 279 -12.26 15.99 13.73
N ASP A 280 -11.13 16.21 13.07
CA ASP A 280 -9.81 16.32 13.69
C ASP A 280 -9.04 17.51 13.10
N GLY A 281 -8.88 18.57 13.88
CA GLY A 281 -8.34 19.85 13.40
C GLY A 281 -9.19 20.46 12.28
N ASP A 282 -8.55 20.77 11.15
CA ASP A 282 -9.16 21.27 9.92
C ASP A 282 -9.56 20.17 8.93
N SER A 283 -9.55 18.91 9.38
CA SER A 283 -9.73 17.73 8.54
C SER A 283 -10.93 16.87 8.95
N LEU A 284 -11.53 16.18 7.97
CA LEU A 284 -12.45 15.06 8.20
C LEU A 284 -11.64 13.75 8.19
N VAL A 285 -11.72 12.94 9.24
CA VAL A 285 -11.18 11.58 9.27
C VAL A 285 -12.33 10.58 9.11
N VAL A 286 -12.20 9.68 8.13
CA VAL A 286 -13.18 8.64 7.82
C VAL A 286 -12.51 7.28 7.96
N SER A 287 -13.07 6.40 8.80
CA SER A 287 -12.47 5.10 9.10
C SER A 287 -13.49 3.95 9.12
N VAL A 288 -13.04 2.77 8.70
CA VAL A 288 -13.75 1.50 8.87
C VAL A 288 -12.91 0.58 9.78
N PRO A 289 -13.35 0.32 11.03
CA PRO A 289 -12.69 -0.64 11.91
C PRO A 289 -12.77 -2.08 11.36
N ALA A 290 -11.68 -2.59 10.79
CA ALA A 290 -11.67 -3.84 10.02
C ALA A 290 -12.02 -5.07 10.87
N LYS A 291 -11.66 -5.05 12.17
CA LYS A 291 -12.06 -6.07 13.16
C LYS A 291 -13.58 -6.20 13.37
N GLU A 292 -14.36 -5.18 13.01
CA GLU A 292 -15.82 -5.13 13.20
C GLU A 292 -16.59 -5.45 11.90
N LEU A 293 -15.89 -5.64 10.78
CA LEU A 293 -16.47 -6.10 9.52
C LEU A 293 -17.05 -7.51 9.67
N LYS A 294 -18.35 -7.64 9.37
CA LYS A 294 -19.03 -8.94 9.30
C LYS A 294 -19.33 -9.29 7.86
N ALA A 295 -19.23 -10.58 7.55
CA ALA A 295 -19.50 -11.15 6.24
C ALA A 295 -19.97 -12.59 6.41
N SER A 296 -20.95 -13.01 5.61
CA SER A 296 -21.29 -14.42 5.44
C SER A 296 -20.06 -15.26 5.07
N LYS A 297 -19.97 -16.48 5.63
CA LYS A 297 -18.76 -17.32 5.57
C LYS A 297 -18.42 -17.75 4.14
N SER A 298 -19.43 -18.03 3.32
CA SER A 298 -19.27 -18.37 1.90
C SER A 298 -19.04 -17.16 1.00
N PHE A 299 -19.08 -15.94 1.55
CA PHE A 299 -18.98 -14.68 0.80
C PHE A 299 -17.95 -13.72 1.41
N PRO A 300 -16.65 -14.01 1.36
CA PRO A 300 -15.63 -13.12 1.90
C PRO A 300 -15.57 -11.78 1.12
N ILE A 301 -15.66 -10.67 1.85
CA ILE A 301 -15.42 -9.30 1.32
C ILE A 301 -14.04 -9.24 0.65
N ALA A 302 -14.02 -8.96 -0.64
CA ALA A 302 -12.82 -8.79 -1.44
C ALA A 302 -12.20 -7.41 -1.20
N SER A 303 -12.98 -6.33 -1.38
CA SER A 303 -12.52 -4.95 -1.16
C SER A 303 -13.66 -4.00 -0.76
N LEU A 304 -13.28 -2.86 -0.16
CA LEU A 304 -14.16 -1.74 0.16
C LEU A 304 -13.60 -0.46 -0.46
N GLN A 305 -14.41 0.26 -1.24
CA GLN A 305 -14.07 1.60 -1.74
C GLN A 305 -14.86 2.62 -0.93
N LEU A 306 -14.15 3.52 -0.24
CA LEU A 306 -14.76 4.51 0.65
C LEU A 306 -14.94 5.84 -0.08
N LEU A 307 -16.14 6.41 0.02
CA LEU A 307 -16.44 7.79 -0.41
C LEU A 307 -16.02 8.11 -1.85
N LYS A 308 -16.32 7.20 -2.80
CA LYS A 308 -16.01 7.34 -4.24
C LYS A 308 -16.36 8.72 -4.80
N PHE A 309 -17.44 9.33 -4.32
CA PHE A 309 -17.99 10.58 -4.84
C PHE A 309 -17.81 11.81 -3.92
N PHE A 310 -16.98 11.75 -2.87
CA PHE A 310 -16.80 12.89 -1.97
C PHE A 310 -16.11 14.05 -2.68
N GLY A 311 -16.82 15.19 -2.76
CA GLY A 311 -16.39 16.36 -3.51
C GLY A 311 -16.32 16.15 -5.03
N ALA A 312 -16.97 15.11 -5.57
CA ALA A 312 -16.91 14.77 -6.99
C ALA A 312 -17.37 15.93 -7.89
N ALA A 313 -16.59 16.19 -8.93
CA ALA A 313 -16.75 17.38 -9.75
C ALA A 313 -17.52 17.04 -11.04
N ASP A 314 -18.62 17.75 -11.31
CA ASP A 314 -19.45 17.54 -12.49
C ASP A 314 -18.79 17.99 -13.82
N ALA A 315 -19.48 17.74 -14.93
CA ALA A 315 -19.03 18.05 -16.28
C ALA A 315 -18.84 19.56 -16.59
N GLY A 316 -19.36 20.47 -15.76
CA GLY A 316 -19.16 21.92 -15.87
C GLY A 316 -17.94 22.45 -15.11
N LYS A 317 -17.58 21.83 -13.97
CA LYS A 317 -16.42 22.25 -13.14
C LYS A 317 -15.10 22.05 -13.91
N GLN A 318 -14.08 22.86 -13.59
CA GLN A 318 -12.78 22.86 -14.28
C GLN A 318 -11.61 22.57 -13.32
N GLY A 319 -10.65 21.75 -13.71
CA GLY A 319 -9.49 21.44 -12.85
C GLY A 319 -8.77 20.14 -13.20
N TYR A 320 -8.46 19.34 -12.18
CA TYR A 320 -7.85 18.02 -12.33
C TYR A 320 -7.99 17.17 -11.07
N ILE A 321 -7.89 15.85 -11.23
CA ILE A 321 -7.54 14.89 -10.19
C ILE A 321 -6.01 14.80 -10.14
N PHE A 322 -5.43 14.74 -8.94
CA PHE A 322 -4.06 14.34 -8.68
C PHE A 322 -4.02 12.89 -8.18
N VAL A 323 -3.13 12.08 -8.78
CA VAL A 323 -2.87 10.69 -8.40
C VAL A 323 -1.37 10.46 -8.12
N PRO A 324 -1.00 9.61 -7.13
CA PRO A 324 0.39 9.43 -6.67
C PRO A 324 1.25 8.53 -7.58
N ASP A 325 1.00 8.55 -8.89
CA ASP A 325 1.70 7.74 -9.90
C ASP A 325 3.18 8.15 -10.02
N GLY A 326 4.06 7.41 -9.35
CA GLY A 326 5.50 7.68 -9.30
C GLY A 326 5.82 9.03 -8.64
N SER A 327 6.29 9.98 -9.44
CA SER A 327 6.50 11.38 -9.01
C SER A 327 5.20 12.10 -8.74
N GLY A 328 4.08 11.61 -9.31
CA GLY A 328 2.77 12.23 -9.32
C GLY A 328 2.29 12.54 -10.74
N ALA A 329 0.99 12.34 -10.99
CA ALA A 329 0.35 12.66 -12.25
C ALA A 329 -0.97 13.39 -12.06
N LEU A 330 -1.38 14.15 -13.08
CA LEU A 330 -2.69 14.81 -13.16
C LEU A 330 -3.55 14.16 -14.24
N ILE A 331 -4.83 14.00 -13.94
CA ILE A 331 -5.91 13.68 -14.89
C ILE A 331 -6.78 14.93 -14.95
N ARG A 332 -6.86 15.61 -16.10
CA ARG A 332 -7.69 16.80 -16.27
C ARG A 332 -9.17 16.40 -16.18
N LEU A 333 -9.99 17.21 -15.49
CA LEU A 333 -11.43 16.92 -15.44
C LEU A 333 -12.00 16.93 -16.86
N ASN A 334 -12.97 16.06 -17.12
CA ASN A 334 -13.73 16.07 -18.37
C ASN A 334 -12.85 15.88 -19.64
N ASN A 335 -11.68 15.24 -19.55
CA ASN A 335 -10.69 15.16 -20.65
C ASN A 335 -11.09 14.28 -21.86
N GLN A 336 -12.31 13.73 -21.87
CA GLN A 336 -12.90 12.92 -22.94
C GLN A 336 -12.17 11.60 -23.28
N LYS A 337 -11.22 11.13 -22.47
CA LYS A 337 -10.51 9.85 -22.69
C LYS A 337 -11.32 8.62 -22.26
N LEU A 338 -12.59 8.57 -22.65
CA LEU A 338 -13.56 7.55 -22.21
C LEU A 338 -13.11 6.11 -22.52
N ASN A 339 -12.31 5.94 -23.58
CA ASN A 339 -11.74 4.66 -24.04
C ASN A 339 -10.42 4.25 -23.33
N ALA A 340 -9.83 5.12 -22.50
CA ALA A 340 -8.78 4.69 -21.58
C ALA A 340 -9.41 3.88 -20.43
N GLU A 341 -8.62 3.08 -19.72
CA GLU A 341 -9.05 2.48 -18.46
C GLU A 341 -9.11 3.55 -17.35
N GLY A 342 -9.92 3.32 -16.31
CA GLY A 342 -9.86 4.12 -15.09
C GLY A 342 -8.53 3.93 -14.36
N TYR A 343 -8.14 4.88 -13.52
CA TYR A 343 -6.94 4.76 -12.71
C TYR A 343 -7.24 3.88 -11.48
N ASP A 344 -6.48 2.81 -11.28
CA ASP A 344 -6.49 1.98 -10.07
C ASP A 344 -5.08 1.41 -9.87
N LEU A 345 -4.25 2.10 -9.07
CA LEU A 345 -2.90 1.65 -8.72
C LEU A 345 -2.76 1.39 -7.22
N PRO A 346 -2.14 0.27 -6.81
CA PRO A 346 -1.89 -0.04 -5.41
C PRO A 346 -0.79 0.84 -4.82
N ILE A 347 -1.02 1.29 -3.59
CA ILE A 347 -0.03 1.96 -2.75
C ILE A 347 1.14 1.00 -2.48
N TYR A 348 2.35 1.56 -2.53
CA TYR A 348 3.63 0.84 -2.48
C TYR A 348 3.82 -0.21 -3.59
N GLY A 349 3.09 -0.07 -4.72
CA GLY A 349 3.17 -0.97 -5.87
C GLY A 349 2.49 -2.33 -5.62
N ASN A 350 2.73 -3.30 -6.49
CA ASN A 350 2.09 -4.62 -6.40
C ASN A 350 2.64 -5.45 -5.23
N ASP A 351 1.81 -6.30 -4.64
CA ASP A 351 2.25 -7.32 -3.69
C ASP A 351 2.94 -8.48 -4.45
N GLY A 352 4.20 -8.75 -4.12
CA GLY A 352 4.98 -9.83 -4.72
C GLY A 352 4.54 -11.24 -4.31
N ALA A 353 3.59 -11.38 -3.39
CA ALA A 353 3.01 -12.67 -2.96
C ALA A 353 1.89 -13.20 -3.90
N PHE A 354 1.72 -12.63 -5.09
CA PHE A 354 0.81 -13.10 -6.15
C PHE A 354 1.58 -13.55 -7.41
N ASP A 355 1.13 -14.60 -8.09
CA ASP A 355 1.81 -15.08 -9.31
C ASP A 355 1.40 -14.32 -10.57
N VAL A 356 2.14 -13.25 -10.90
CA VAL A 356 1.99 -12.53 -12.17
C VAL A 356 2.63 -13.35 -13.31
N LYS A 357 1.77 -14.03 -14.09
CA LYS A 357 2.18 -14.92 -15.20
C LYS A 357 2.65 -14.16 -16.44
N GLU A 358 2.08 -13.00 -16.72
CA GLU A 358 2.45 -12.11 -17.82
C GLU A 358 2.50 -10.66 -17.33
N LYS A 359 3.54 -9.92 -17.69
CA LYS A 359 3.73 -8.51 -17.32
C LYS A 359 3.71 -7.62 -18.56
N ILE A 360 2.48 -7.33 -19.03
CA ILE A 360 2.24 -6.52 -20.23
C ILE A 360 2.58 -5.04 -19.99
N GLN A 361 2.21 -4.51 -18.81
CA GLN A 361 2.50 -3.13 -18.39
C GLN A 361 3.55 -3.11 -17.26
N THR A 362 4.35 -2.05 -17.18
CA THR A 362 5.20 -1.76 -16.02
C THR A 362 4.91 -0.33 -15.58
N ASN A 363 4.37 -0.21 -14.37
CA ASN A 363 3.92 1.04 -13.79
C ASN A 363 4.89 1.44 -12.67
N GLU A 364 5.06 2.74 -12.47
CA GLU A 364 5.72 3.30 -11.30
C GLU A 364 4.96 2.97 -10.01
N ALA A 365 5.68 2.87 -8.90
CA ALA A 365 5.08 2.56 -7.61
C ALA A 365 4.41 3.81 -7.02
N SER A 366 3.16 3.68 -6.55
CA SER A 366 2.49 4.76 -5.80
C SER A 366 3.07 4.86 -4.39
N ARG A 367 4.16 5.64 -4.23
CA ARG A 367 4.99 5.64 -3.01
C ARG A 367 4.41 6.41 -1.84
N LEU A 368 3.48 7.33 -2.11
CA LEU A 368 2.86 8.20 -1.11
C LEU A 368 1.36 7.89 -1.04
N PRO A 369 0.81 7.52 0.13
CA PRO A 369 -0.62 7.26 0.34
C PRO A 369 -1.45 8.56 0.34
N VAL A 370 -1.49 9.28 -0.78
CA VAL A 370 -2.17 10.56 -0.93
C VAL A 370 -2.73 10.77 -2.35
N PHE A 371 -3.89 11.39 -2.45
CA PHE A 371 -4.57 11.76 -3.69
C PHE A 371 -5.26 13.12 -3.52
N GLY A 372 -5.81 13.69 -4.60
CA GLY A 372 -6.60 14.92 -4.48
C GLY A 372 -7.43 15.25 -5.71
N LEU A 373 -8.39 16.15 -5.55
CA LEU A 373 -9.28 16.64 -6.61
C LEU A 373 -9.40 18.17 -6.50
N LYS A 374 -9.03 18.88 -7.56
CA LYS A 374 -9.23 20.33 -7.73
C LYS A 374 -10.44 20.57 -8.63
N GLN A 375 -11.39 21.36 -8.15
CA GLN A 375 -12.51 21.91 -8.92
C GLN A 375 -12.56 23.43 -8.75
N ASN A 376 -12.53 24.17 -9.86
CA ASN A 376 -12.54 25.63 -9.91
C ASN A 376 -11.43 26.24 -9.03
N ASP A 377 -11.79 26.89 -7.93
CA ASP A 377 -10.94 27.53 -6.93
C ASP A 377 -10.89 26.78 -5.58
N HIS A 378 -11.35 25.52 -5.57
CA HIS A 378 -11.37 24.62 -4.41
C HIS A 378 -10.64 23.30 -4.71
N ALA A 379 -10.08 22.67 -3.67
CA ALA A 379 -9.49 21.35 -3.78
C ALA A 379 -9.59 20.54 -2.47
N LEU A 380 -9.76 19.23 -2.61
CA LEU A 380 -9.65 18.26 -1.51
C LEU A 380 -8.37 17.44 -1.64
N VAL A 381 -7.78 17.08 -0.50
CA VAL A 381 -6.63 16.17 -0.37
C VAL A 381 -7.05 14.99 0.48
N GLY A 382 -7.00 13.77 -0.08
CA GLY A 382 -7.25 12.53 0.65
C GLY A 382 -5.93 11.84 0.99
N ILE A 383 -5.68 11.60 2.28
CA ILE A 383 -4.49 10.94 2.82
C ILE A 383 -4.92 9.61 3.44
N ILE A 384 -4.38 8.48 2.97
CA ILE A 384 -4.69 7.17 3.54
C ILE A 384 -3.78 6.98 4.76
N GLU A 385 -4.37 6.93 5.97
CA GLU A 385 -3.63 7.02 7.24
C GLU A 385 -3.31 5.67 7.90
N ASP A 386 -4.19 4.68 7.67
CA ASP A 386 -4.09 3.29 8.14
C ASP A 386 -4.78 2.35 7.12
N GLY A 387 -4.32 1.10 7.09
CA GLY A 387 -4.67 0.11 6.07
C GLY A 387 -4.01 0.39 4.71
N GLU A 388 -3.05 1.32 4.63
CA GLU A 388 -2.56 1.90 3.39
C GLU A 388 -1.75 0.92 2.53
N ALA A 389 -1.03 -0.05 3.12
CA ALA A 389 -0.38 -1.10 2.33
C ALA A 389 -1.39 -2.06 1.68
N GLY A 390 -2.64 -2.11 2.17
CA GLY A 390 -3.74 -2.83 1.55
C GLY A 390 -4.57 -2.00 0.57
N ALA A 391 -4.18 -0.76 0.27
CA ALA A 391 -5.00 0.19 -0.49
C ALA A 391 -4.50 0.45 -1.93
N SER A 392 -5.44 0.78 -2.81
CA SER A 392 -5.23 1.50 -4.07
C SER A 392 -5.78 2.92 -3.97
N VAL A 393 -5.25 3.82 -4.81
CA VAL A 393 -5.99 5.03 -5.23
C VAL A 393 -6.76 4.69 -6.50
N ALA A 394 -8.08 4.86 -6.46
CA ALA A 394 -8.98 4.66 -7.59
C ALA A 394 -9.56 6.01 -8.06
N ALA A 395 -9.46 6.33 -9.35
CA ALA A 395 -9.91 7.59 -9.93
C ALA A 395 -10.50 7.45 -11.34
N ASP A 396 -11.50 8.28 -11.66
CA ASP A 396 -12.14 8.29 -12.98
C ASP A 396 -12.61 9.68 -13.44
N ILE A 397 -12.75 9.84 -14.75
CA ILE A 397 -13.26 11.04 -15.42
C ILE A 397 -14.78 10.98 -15.63
N SER A 398 -15.41 12.15 -15.74
CA SER A 398 -16.83 12.21 -16.09
C SER A 398 -17.10 11.61 -17.46
N GLY A 399 -18.31 11.08 -17.59
CA GLY A 399 -18.91 10.77 -18.88
C GLY A 399 -18.77 9.33 -19.36
N ARG A 400 -18.07 8.46 -18.61
CA ARG A 400 -18.00 7.01 -18.91
C ARG A 400 -19.27 6.28 -18.42
N ASN A 401 -19.57 6.40 -17.12
CA ASN A 401 -20.68 5.72 -16.45
C ASN A 401 -21.73 6.68 -15.89
N ASP A 402 -21.28 7.85 -15.43
CA ASP A 402 -22.05 8.94 -14.84
C ASP A 402 -21.46 10.29 -15.34
N SER A 403 -21.92 11.42 -14.81
CA SER A 403 -21.50 12.77 -15.21
C SER A 403 -20.44 13.42 -14.30
N TYR A 404 -19.74 12.65 -13.45
CA TYR A 404 -18.82 13.16 -12.43
C TYR A 404 -17.39 12.63 -12.54
N ASN A 405 -16.43 13.46 -12.13
CA ASN A 405 -15.02 13.08 -11.97
C ASN A 405 -14.78 12.70 -10.49
N THR A 406 -14.09 11.58 -10.25
CA THR A 406 -14.01 10.93 -8.93
C THR A 406 -12.58 10.51 -8.57
N VAL A 407 -12.26 10.50 -7.26
CA VAL A 407 -11.01 9.94 -6.73
C VAL A 407 -11.20 9.50 -5.28
N SER A 408 -10.65 8.34 -4.89
CA SER A 408 -10.93 7.70 -3.60
C SER A 408 -9.92 6.62 -3.22
N GLY A 409 -9.91 6.24 -1.93
CA GLY A 409 -9.20 5.06 -1.43
C GLY A 409 -10.02 3.78 -1.57
N LYS A 410 -9.40 2.71 -2.07
CA LYS A 410 -9.98 1.38 -2.26
C LYS A 410 -9.12 0.33 -1.55
N PHE A 411 -9.67 -0.34 -0.55
CA PHE A 411 -8.94 -1.22 0.36
C PHE A 411 -9.25 -2.69 0.10
N GLN A 412 -8.21 -3.52 -0.09
CA GLN A 412 -8.34 -4.97 -0.19
C GLN A 412 -8.50 -5.60 1.21
N VAL A 413 -9.60 -6.32 1.43
CA VAL A 413 -9.97 -6.94 2.73
C VAL A 413 -9.68 -8.45 2.73
N THR A 414 -9.83 -9.12 1.59
CA THR A 414 -9.47 -10.53 1.41
C THR A 414 -8.81 -10.71 0.03
N ALA A 415 -7.57 -11.19 -0.02
CA ALA A 415 -6.95 -11.66 -1.25
C ALA A 415 -7.49 -13.05 -1.68
N MET A 416 -7.49 -13.32 -2.99
CA MET A 416 -7.90 -14.58 -3.59
C MET A 416 -7.08 -14.88 -4.86
N ASP A 417 -6.71 -16.13 -5.08
CA ASP A 417 -6.11 -16.66 -6.32
C ASP A 417 -6.60 -18.10 -6.57
N TYR A 418 -6.41 -18.63 -7.78
CA TYR A 418 -6.95 -19.91 -8.22
C TYR A 418 -5.91 -21.05 -8.20
N TYR A 419 -6.06 -21.98 -7.26
CA TYR A 419 -5.29 -23.23 -7.26
C TYR A 419 -5.75 -24.12 -8.43
N THR A 420 -4.82 -24.41 -9.34
CA THR A 420 -5.12 -25.17 -10.57
C THR A 420 -4.79 -26.64 -10.40
N LEU A 421 -5.81 -27.49 -10.29
CA LEU A 421 -5.68 -28.95 -10.32
C LEU A 421 -5.75 -29.44 -11.77
N SER A 422 -4.72 -30.15 -12.24
CA SER A 422 -4.72 -30.82 -13.55
C SER A 422 -4.55 -32.33 -13.39
N SER A 423 -5.40 -33.10 -14.07
CA SER A 423 -5.40 -34.57 -14.08
C SER A 423 -5.65 -35.07 -15.51
N GLY A 424 -4.58 -35.52 -16.17
CA GLY A 424 -4.60 -35.83 -17.59
C GLY A 424 -4.96 -34.59 -18.43
N THR A 425 -6.04 -34.69 -19.21
CA THR A 425 -6.56 -33.58 -20.03
C THR A 425 -7.59 -32.70 -19.30
N LYS A 426 -7.98 -33.02 -18.06
CA LYS A 426 -8.92 -32.21 -17.28
C LYS A 426 -8.17 -31.26 -16.36
N THR A 427 -8.55 -29.98 -16.40
CA THR A 427 -8.05 -28.93 -15.50
C THR A 427 -9.24 -28.28 -14.80
N SER A 428 -9.12 -28.08 -13.49
CA SER A 428 -10.14 -27.47 -12.63
C SER A 428 -9.48 -26.49 -11.66
N ALA A 429 -9.96 -25.25 -11.65
CA ALA A 429 -9.51 -24.22 -10.72
C ALA A 429 -10.37 -24.21 -9.45
N VAL A 430 -9.76 -24.00 -8.29
CA VAL A 430 -10.41 -23.85 -6.99
C VAL A 430 -9.95 -22.52 -6.37
N PRO A 431 -10.87 -21.63 -5.92
CA PRO A 431 -10.49 -20.38 -5.30
C PRO A 431 -9.82 -20.62 -3.94
N MET A 432 -8.71 -19.93 -3.70
CA MET A 432 -7.94 -19.94 -2.46
C MET A 432 -7.94 -18.53 -1.88
N PHE A 433 -8.65 -18.35 -0.77
CA PHE A 433 -8.71 -17.08 -0.03
C PHE A 433 -7.57 -16.96 0.98
N GLN A 434 -7.11 -15.73 1.25
CA GLN A 434 -6.16 -15.52 2.35
C GLN A 434 -6.74 -15.95 3.70
N THR A 435 -5.88 -16.49 4.56
CA THR A 435 -6.22 -16.75 5.96
C THR A 435 -5.78 -15.57 6.81
N GLY A 436 -6.57 -15.21 7.83
CA GLY A 436 -6.39 -13.94 8.53
C GLY A 436 -6.83 -12.72 7.70
N LYS A 437 -7.02 -11.59 8.37
CA LYS A 437 -7.35 -10.28 7.79
C LYS A 437 -6.75 -9.19 8.67
N TYR A 438 -6.48 -8.02 8.10
CA TYR A 438 -6.09 -6.87 8.90
C TYR A 438 -7.19 -6.50 9.92
N GLN A 439 -6.79 -6.02 11.11
CA GLN A 439 -7.69 -5.78 12.25
C GLN A 439 -7.72 -4.30 12.72
N GLY A 440 -6.88 -3.44 12.18
CA GLY A 440 -6.90 -1.99 12.46
C GLY A 440 -7.97 -1.26 11.66
N ASN A 441 -7.71 -0.01 11.27
CA ASN A 441 -8.64 0.80 10.52
C ASN A 441 -8.29 0.79 9.02
N LEU A 442 -9.31 0.90 8.18
CA LEU A 442 -9.18 1.33 6.79
C LEU A 442 -9.55 2.82 6.79
N GLN A 443 -8.56 3.72 6.73
CA GLN A 443 -8.73 5.11 7.15
C GLN A 443 -8.22 6.12 6.12
N VAL A 444 -9.02 7.16 5.86
CA VAL A 444 -8.66 8.30 5.02
C VAL A 444 -8.96 9.62 5.76
N ARG A 445 -7.95 10.49 5.85
CA ARG A 445 -8.08 11.90 6.26
C ARG A 445 -8.29 12.76 5.03
N TYR A 446 -9.25 13.67 5.09
CA TYR A 446 -9.53 14.65 4.06
C TYR A 446 -9.30 16.07 4.58
N ALA A 447 -8.48 16.84 3.87
CA ALA A 447 -8.21 18.25 4.13
C ALA A 447 -8.60 19.11 2.91
N PHE A 448 -8.94 20.37 3.13
CA PHE A 448 -9.61 21.24 2.14
C PHE A 448 -8.81 22.53 1.89
N LEU A 449 -8.63 22.88 0.62
CA LEU A 449 -7.80 24.01 0.16
C LEU A 449 -8.61 24.91 -0.75
N SER A 450 -8.45 26.24 -0.63
CA SER A 450 -9.20 27.22 -1.44
C SER A 450 -8.32 28.37 -1.98
N GLY A 451 -8.77 29.00 -3.06
CA GLY A 451 -8.06 30.08 -3.76
C GLY A 451 -6.73 29.61 -4.33
N ASP A 452 -5.68 30.44 -4.20
CA ASP A 452 -4.33 30.13 -4.72
C ASP A 452 -3.76 28.80 -4.20
N ALA A 453 -4.14 28.40 -2.98
CA ALA A 453 -3.68 27.16 -2.35
C ALA A 453 -4.38 25.89 -2.92
N ALA A 454 -5.49 26.04 -3.64
CA ALA A 454 -6.24 24.93 -4.26
C ALA A 454 -5.52 24.36 -5.50
N ASN A 455 -4.23 24.05 -5.41
CA ASN A 455 -3.43 23.53 -6.51
C ASN A 455 -2.48 22.40 -6.03
N TYR A 456 -1.82 21.66 -6.93
CA TYR A 456 -1.07 20.46 -6.55
C TYR A 456 0.18 20.74 -5.70
N THR A 457 0.75 21.95 -5.74
CA THR A 457 1.83 22.35 -4.81
C THR A 457 1.27 22.65 -3.43
N GLY A 458 0.04 23.18 -3.34
CA GLY A 458 -0.71 23.29 -2.09
C GLY A 458 -1.09 21.93 -1.50
N MET A 459 -1.57 21.00 -2.34
CA MET A 459 -1.82 19.60 -1.95
C MET A 459 -0.55 18.94 -1.40
N ALA A 460 0.60 19.13 -2.06
CA ALA A 460 1.89 18.63 -1.60
C ALA A 460 2.38 19.34 -0.32
N ALA A 461 2.11 20.63 -0.14
CA ALA A 461 2.45 21.38 1.07
C ALA A 461 1.59 20.95 2.28
N ALA A 462 0.31 20.68 2.08
CA ALA A 462 -0.56 20.08 3.09
C ALA A 462 -0.05 18.69 3.50
N TYR A 463 0.25 17.82 2.53
CA TYR A 463 0.79 16.49 2.80
C TYR A 463 2.18 16.53 3.47
N ARG A 464 3.06 17.45 3.08
CA ARG A 464 4.35 17.73 3.73
C ARG A 464 4.17 18.16 5.19
N SER A 465 3.18 19.00 5.47
CA SER A 465 2.87 19.47 6.84
C SER A 465 2.33 18.32 7.71
N TYR A 466 1.49 17.46 7.14
CA TYR A 466 1.06 16.21 7.78
C TYR A 466 2.23 15.27 8.09
N LEU A 467 3.11 14.99 7.11
CA LEU A 467 4.30 14.15 7.33
C LEU A 467 5.23 14.74 8.40
N ALA A 468 5.48 16.06 8.35
CA ALA A 468 6.34 16.74 9.30
C ALA A 468 5.79 16.68 10.73
N GLY A 469 4.48 16.88 10.91
CA GLY A 469 3.84 16.74 12.23
C GLY A 469 3.76 15.29 12.72
N LYS A 470 3.41 14.34 11.84
CA LYS A 470 3.22 12.92 12.21
C LYS A 470 4.52 12.22 12.63
N TYR A 471 5.66 12.66 12.08
CA TYR A 471 6.96 12.03 12.28
C TYR A 471 8.03 12.95 12.86
N ASP A 472 7.63 14.14 13.35
CA ASP A 472 8.51 15.19 13.89
C ASP A 472 9.71 15.55 12.97
N LEU A 473 9.47 15.55 11.66
CA LEU A 473 10.53 15.71 10.65
C LEU A 473 11.19 17.10 10.78
N LYS A 474 12.51 17.13 10.69
CA LYS A 474 13.30 18.37 10.79
C LYS A 474 13.77 18.80 9.41
N PRO A 475 13.68 20.09 9.04
CA PRO A 475 14.31 20.61 7.83
C PRO A 475 15.82 20.32 7.82
N LEU A 476 16.35 20.11 6.62
CA LEU A 476 17.78 19.98 6.41
C LEU A 476 18.52 21.25 6.84
N LYS A 477 19.82 21.10 7.13
CA LYS A 477 20.72 22.23 7.33
C LYS A 477 21.29 22.68 5.99
N ALA A 478 21.43 23.99 5.81
CA ALA A 478 22.17 24.57 4.69
C ALA A 478 23.59 23.99 4.62
N SER A 479 24.13 23.91 3.40
CA SER A 479 25.46 23.37 3.10
C SER A 479 26.14 24.29 2.08
N ALA A 480 27.48 24.35 2.09
CA ALA A 480 28.23 25.03 1.03
C ALA A 480 28.10 24.31 -0.32
N ASP A 481 27.95 22.98 -0.27
CA ASP A 481 27.86 22.09 -1.43
C ASP A 481 26.65 21.16 -1.33
N SER A 482 25.94 20.99 -2.45
CA SER A 482 24.99 19.89 -2.64
C SER A 482 25.74 18.56 -2.62
N PRO A 483 25.19 17.48 -2.04
CA PRO A 483 25.80 16.17 -2.16
C PRO A 483 25.89 15.69 -3.61
N PHE A 484 26.96 14.97 -3.90
CA PHE A 484 27.08 14.05 -5.03
C PHE A 484 26.85 12.63 -4.50
N MET A 485 25.78 11.98 -4.99
CA MET A 485 25.50 10.59 -4.70
C MET A 485 26.33 9.70 -5.62
N LEU A 486 27.15 8.82 -5.05
CA LEU A 486 27.92 7.82 -5.78
C LEU A 486 27.50 6.42 -5.34
N GLU A 487 27.03 5.59 -6.27
CA GLU A 487 26.93 4.15 -6.04
C GLU A 487 28.13 3.42 -6.68
N LEU A 488 28.78 2.55 -5.90
CA LEU A 488 29.82 1.65 -6.40
C LEU A 488 29.41 0.18 -6.27
N GLU A 489 29.49 -0.54 -7.38
CA GLU A 489 29.24 -1.98 -7.44
C GLU A 489 30.49 -2.77 -7.03
N GLY A 490 30.38 -3.52 -5.94
CA GLY A 490 31.48 -4.18 -5.25
C GLY A 490 31.89 -5.51 -5.86
N ALA A 491 31.05 -6.52 -5.73
CA ALA A 491 31.31 -7.89 -6.20
C ALA A 491 30.03 -8.61 -6.66
N PHE A 492 30.16 -9.72 -7.37
CA PHE A 492 29.05 -10.64 -7.65
C PHE A 492 29.53 -12.10 -7.73
N GLN A 493 28.60 -13.07 -7.69
CA GLN A 493 28.94 -14.49 -7.91
C GLN A 493 28.83 -14.86 -9.40
N LYS A 494 29.95 -15.34 -9.99
CA LYS A 494 30.00 -15.92 -11.34
C LYS A 494 30.23 -17.42 -11.24
N GLN A 495 29.53 -18.21 -12.06
CA GLN A 495 29.86 -19.63 -12.20
C GLN A 495 31.11 -19.79 -13.06
N LYS A 496 32.13 -20.47 -12.53
CA LYS A 496 33.35 -20.85 -13.22
C LYS A 496 33.45 -22.38 -13.25
N SER A 497 34.36 -22.91 -14.06
CA SER A 497 34.67 -24.34 -14.11
C SER A 497 36.17 -24.56 -13.91
N LEU A 498 36.54 -25.61 -13.18
CA LEU A 498 37.91 -26.09 -13.05
C LEU A 498 37.92 -27.57 -13.42
N LEU A 499 38.65 -27.92 -14.48
CA LEU A 499 38.71 -29.30 -15.03
C LEU A 499 37.32 -29.92 -15.30
N GLY A 500 36.34 -29.09 -15.68
CA GLY A 500 34.95 -29.51 -15.93
C GLY A 500 34.03 -29.41 -14.71
N ILE A 501 34.56 -29.30 -13.49
CA ILE A 501 33.76 -29.18 -12.26
C ILE A 501 33.29 -27.73 -12.08
N PRO A 502 31.98 -27.45 -12.06
CA PRO A 502 31.47 -26.10 -11.86
C PRO A 502 31.55 -25.67 -10.39
N TYR A 503 31.93 -24.42 -10.14
CA TYR A 503 31.93 -23.78 -8.82
C TYR A 503 31.48 -22.32 -8.92
N ARG A 504 31.05 -21.73 -7.81
CA ARG A 504 30.74 -20.30 -7.74
C ARG A 504 31.95 -19.53 -7.21
N SER A 505 32.53 -18.69 -8.06
CA SER A 505 33.53 -17.70 -7.70
C SER A 505 32.85 -16.40 -7.27
N THR A 506 33.56 -15.54 -6.53
CA THR A 506 33.12 -14.18 -6.23
C THR A 506 34.05 -13.22 -6.96
N GLU A 507 33.53 -12.58 -8.01
CA GLU A 507 34.27 -11.70 -8.90
C GLU A 507 34.20 -10.25 -8.36
N PRO A 508 35.33 -9.53 -8.23
CA PRO A 508 35.32 -8.12 -7.89
C PRO A 508 34.95 -7.27 -9.10
N LEU A 509 34.11 -6.27 -8.87
CA LEU A 509 33.83 -5.15 -9.77
C LEU A 509 34.53 -3.87 -9.28
N THR A 510 34.53 -3.64 -7.96
CA THR A 510 35.25 -2.54 -7.31
C THR A 510 35.75 -2.97 -5.93
N THR A 511 37.07 -3.07 -5.74
CA THR A 511 37.66 -3.29 -4.42
C THR A 511 37.57 -2.05 -3.54
N PHE A 512 37.68 -2.21 -2.20
CA PHE A 512 37.61 -1.07 -1.28
C PHE A 512 38.74 -0.04 -1.51
N ALA A 513 39.88 -0.46 -2.06
CA ALA A 513 41.00 0.42 -2.41
C ALA A 513 40.78 1.17 -3.75
N GLU A 514 40.06 0.57 -4.70
CA GLU A 514 39.65 1.26 -5.92
C GLU A 514 38.56 2.30 -5.63
N ALA A 515 37.64 2.02 -4.71
CA ALA A 515 36.66 3.01 -4.24
C ALA A 515 37.32 4.24 -3.59
N GLU A 516 38.32 4.04 -2.72
CA GLU A 516 39.14 5.12 -2.16
C GLU A 516 39.82 5.95 -3.28
N THR A 517 40.25 5.28 -4.35
CA THR A 517 40.86 5.92 -5.54
C THR A 517 39.83 6.71 -6.36
N ILE A 518 38.63 6.18 -6.59
CA ILE A 518 37.55 6.83 -7.35
C ILE A 518 37.04 8.07 -6.61
N VAL A 519 36.77 7.96 -5.32
CA VAL A 519 36.34 9.09 -4.47
C VAL A 519 37.46 10.15 -4.39
N GLY A 520 38.73 9.73 -4.28
CA GLY A 520 39.88 10.65 -4.35
C GLY A 520 39.96 11.42 -5.68
N LYS A 521 39.65 10.78 -6.81
CA LYS A 521 39.55 11.44 -8.12
C LYS A 521 38.41 12.45 -8.18
N LEU A 522 37.20 12.09 -7.75
CA LEU A 522 36.06 13.02 -7.70
C LEU A 522 36.36 14.27 -6.86
N LYS A 523 36.98 14.08 -5.68
CA LYS A 523 37.41 15.20 -4.83
C LYS A 523 38.43 16.10 -5.52
N THR A 524 39.37 15.51 -6.26
CA THR A 524 40.38 16.24 -7.05
C THR A 524 39.76 16.97 -8.23
N ALA A 525 38.68 16.43 -8.81
CA ALA A 525 37.89 17.06 -9.87
C ALA A 525 36.88 18.11 -9.38
N GLY A 526 36.90 18.45 -8.08
CA GLY A 526 36.12 19.54 -7.49
C GLY A 526 34.95 19.12 -6.61
N VAL A 527 34.57 17.84 -6.55
CA VAL A 527 33.40 17.37 -5.79
C VAL A 527 33.72 17.28 -4.28
N GLN A 528 33.32 18.30 -3.50
CA GLN A 528 33.67 18.39 -2.06
C GLN A 528 32.62 17.81 -1.10
N ASN A 529 31.47 17.35 -1.59
CA ASN A 529 30.45 16.68 -0.78
C ASN A 529 30.01 15.38 -1.47
N ILE A 530 30.37 14.23 -0.90
CA ILE A 530 30.16 12.90 -1.50
C ILE A 530 29.48 11.99 -0.46
N ASP A 531 28.39 11.35 -0.86
CA ASP A 531 27.77 10.24 -0.15
C ASP A 531 27.96 8.95 -0.99
N LEU A 532 28.62 7.93 -0.42
CA LEU A 532 28.96 6.69 -1.12
C LEU A 532 28.05 5.54 -0.70
N ARG A 533 27.18 5.08 -1.61
CA ARG A 533 26.49 3.78 -1.51
C ARG A 533 27.41 2.69 -2.07
N PHE A 534 27.57 1.58 -1.34
CA PHE A 534 28.45 0.48 -1.78
C PHE A 534 27.69 -0.83 -1.83
N VAL A 535 27.35 -1.27 -3.04
CA VAL A 535 26.52 -2.45 -3.29
C VAL A 535 27.39 -3.71 -3.35
N GLY A 536 26.89 -4.82 -2.80
CA GLY A 536 27.58 -6.12 -2.90
C GLY A 536 28.91 -6.21 -2.15
N TRP A 537 29.05 -5.56 -0.99
CA TRP A 537 30.28 -5.57 -0.19
C TRP A 537 30.53 -6.85 0.63
N PHE A 538 29.54 -7.75 0.77
CA PHE A 538 29.59 -8.93 1.66
C PHE A 538 29.03 -10.22 1.03
N ASN A 539 29.32 -11.37 1.65
CA ASN A 539 28.70 -12.71 1.45
C ASN A 539 28.39 -13.16 -0.01
N GLY A 540 29.26 -12.81 -0.96
CA GLY A 540 29.14 -13.20 -2.37
C GLY A 540 28.64 -12.09 -3.31
N GLY A 541 28.56 -10.85 -2.85
CA GLY A 541 28.32 -9.70 -3.72
C GLY A 541 26.88 -9.24 -3.77
N ILE A 542 26.47 -8.63 -4.89
CA ILE A 542 25.14 -8.03 -5.11
C ILE A 542 24.03 -8.99 -4.62
N ARG A 543 24.04 -10.25 -5.08
CA ARG A 543 23.13 -11.31 -4.60
C ARG A 543 23.70 -12.09 -3.41
N HIS A 544 23.84 -11.42 -2.26
CA HIS A 544 24.39 -11.98 -1.01
C HIS A 544 23.50 -13.09 -0.37
N THR A 545 23.97 -13.74 0.69
CA THR A 545 23.09 -14.57 1.55
C THR A 545 22.14 -13.69 2.37
N SER A 546 21.00 -14.21 2.85
CA SER A 546 20.18 -13.48 3.83
C SER A 546 21.04 -12.99 5.02
N PRO A 547 20.86 -11.74 5.50
CA PRO A 547 21.92 -10.99 6.19
C PRO A 547 22.18 -11.34 7.67
N GLY A 548 21.67 -12.45 8.20
CA GLY A 548 21.82 -12.84 9.61
C GLY A 548 23.21 -13.31 10.09
N ASP A 549 24.26 -13.15 9.27
CA ASP A 549 25.70 -13.42 9.50
C ASP A 549 26.45 -12.63 8.42
N VAL A 550 27.41 -11.78 8.76
CA VAL A 550 27.93 -10.74 7.83
C VAL A 550 29.45 -10.72 7.74
N SER A 551 29.99 -11.15 6.60
CA SER A 551 31.42 -11.14 6.29
C SER A 551 31.74 -10.33 5.03
N ALA A 552 32.45 -9.21 5.22
CA ALA A 552 32.94 -8.36 4.13
C ALA A 552 33.80 -9.17 3.15
N ALA A 553 33.51 -9.06 1.85
CA ALA A 553 33.99 -9.99 0.84
C ALA A 553 35.53 -9.95 0.71
N GLY A 554 36.18 -11.11 0.88
CA GLY A 554 37.64 -11.23 0.82
C GLY A 554 38.24 -10.75 -0.51
N ALA A 555 37.53 -10.98 -1.62
CA ALA A 555 37.91 -10.50 -2.96
C ALA A 555 37.99 -8.96 -3.08
N LEU A 556 37.39 -8.21 -2.15
CA LEU A 556 37.40 -6.74 -2.12
C LEU A 556 38.46 -6.16 -1.16
N GLY A 557 39.18 -7.02 -0.44
CA GLY A 557 40.07 -6.65 0.67
C GLY A 557 39.51 -6.98 2.06
N GLY A 558 38.29 -7.56 2.12
CA GLY A 558 37.64 -7.98 3.36
C GLY A 558 37.48 -6.88 4.41
N LYS A 559 37.33 -7.27 5.69
CA LYS A 559 37.11 -6.32 6.80
C LYS A 559 38.20 -5.24 6.90
N LYS A 560 39.47 -5.57 6.62
CA LYS A 560 40.57 -4.58 6.67
C LYS A 560 40.43 -3.51 5.57
N GLY A 561 40.08 -3.91 4.34
CA GLY A 561 39.81 -2.98 3.25
C GLY A 561 38.60 -2.09 3.53
N LEU A 562 37.49 -2.68 3.99
CA LEU A 562 36.26 -1.96 4.31
C LEU A 562 36.49 -0.87 5.38
N LEU A 563 37.20 -1.20 6.46
CA LEU A 563 37.53 -0.24 7.52
C LEU A 563 38.44 0.89 7.02
N LYS A 564 39.44 0.60 6.19
CA LYS A 564 40.30 1.63 5.58
C LYS A 564 39.50 2.61 4.71
N LEU A 565 38.53 2.10 3.94
CA LEU A 565 37.61 2.93 3.15
C LEU A 565 36.72 3.78 4.07
N ALA A 566 36.10 3.20 5.10
CA ALA A 566 35.27 3.94 6.05
C ALA A 566 36.06 5.06 6.77
N ASP A 567 37.30 4.78 7.21
CA ASP A 567 38.21 5.77 7.79
C ASP A 567 38.62 6.85 6.77
N PHE A 568 38.73 6.52 5.48
CA PHE A 568 38.98 7.51 4.42
C PHE A 568 37.76 8.42 4.22
N MET A 569 36.55 7.87 4.09
CA MET A 569 35.32 8.67 3.95
C MET A 569 35.14 9.60 5.14
N LYS A 570 35.22 9.07 6.36
CA LYS A 570 35.11 9.80 7.62
C LYS A 570 36.14 10.94 7.76
N ARG A 571 37.41 10.72 7.36
CA ARG A 571 38.46 11.76 7.39
C ARG A 571 38.27 12.88 6.36
N ASN A 572 37.46 12.64 5.33
CA ASN A 572 37.08 13.68 4.35
C ASN A 572 35.75 14.36 4.67
N GLY A 573 35.02 13.91 5.70
CA GLY A 573 33.66 14.39 6.01
C GLY A 573 32.57 13.81 5.11
N PHE A 574 32.88 12.74 4.37
CA PHE A 574 31.99 12.13 3.37
C PHE A 574 31.12 11.01 3.98
N GLY A 575 29.90 10.85 3.45
CA GLY A 575 28.96 9.79 3.85
C GLY A 575 29.35 8.43 3.28
N PHE A 576 28.99 7.36 3.99
CA PHE A 576 29.25 5.97 3.55
C PHE A 576 28.09 5.05 3.97
N TYR A 577 27.53 4.34 3.00
CA TYR A 577 26.35 3.48 3.17
C TYR A 577 26.62 2.13 2.48
N PRO A 578 27.28 1.19 3.17
CA PRO A 578 27.28 -0.20 2.75
C PRO A 578 25.84 -0.68 2.59
N ASP A 579 25.53 -1.34 1.48
CA ASP A 579 24.15 -1.73 1.12
C ASP A 579 23.78 -3.13 1.60
N ALA A 580 22.50 -3.33 1.96
CA ALA A 580 21.94 -4.64 2.29
C ALA A 580 20.48 -4.78 1.82
N ALA A 581 20.13 -6.00 1.40
CA ALA A 581 18.75 -6.46 1.26
C ALA A 581 18.33 -7.29 2.50
N PHE A 582 17.10 -7.09 2.97
CA PHE A 582 16.49 -7.89 4.04
C PHE A 582 15.26 -8.68 3.56
N LEU A 583 14.53 -8.19 2.57
CA LEU A 583 13.38 -8.84 1.93
C LEU A 583 13.82 -9.76 0.78
N GLU A 584 14.81 -9.37 -0.02
CA GLU A 584 15.29 -10.17 -1.16
C GLU A 584 16.18 -11.35 -0.71
N LYS A 585 15.73 -12.58 -0.97
CA LYS A 585 16.39 -13.82 -0.54
C LYS A 585 16.94 -14.63 -1.71
N TYR A 586 18.18 -14.36 -2.10
CA TYR A 586 18.83 -14.99 -3.26
C TYR A 586 19.30 -16.45 -3.08
N LYS A 587 19.27 -17.02 -1.85
CA LYS A 587 19.74 -18.39 -1.58
C LYS A 587 18.80 -19.15 -0.62
N GLY A 588 18.20 -20.23 -1.14
CA GLY A 588 17.42 -21.24 -0.42
C GLY A 588 16.04 -20.79 0.05
N ALA A 589 15.01 -21.63 -0.17
CA ALA A 589 13.61 -21.31 0.13
C ALA A 589 13.21 -21.32 1.62
N LYS A 590 14.09 -21.77 2.54
CA LYS A 590 13.76 -21.84 3.98
C LYS A 590 13.59 -20.44 4.56
N GLY A 591 12.38 -20.14 5.06
CA GLY A 591 12.01 -18.82 5.57
C GLY A 591 11.53 -17.85 4.48
N ALA A 592 11.35 -18.29 3.24
CA ALA A 592 10.65 -17.52 2.22
C ALA A 592 9.14 -17.48 2.49
N ALA A 593 8.50 -16.38 2.07
CA ALA A 593 7.06 -16.18 2.08
C ALA A 593 6.34 -17.21 1.19
N THR A 594 5.01 -17.26 1.29
CA THR A 594 4.15 -18.27 0.68
C THR A 594 3.12 -17.58 -0.21
N LEU A 595 2.92 -18.10 -1.43
CA LEU A 595 1.83 -17.67 -2.31
C LEU A 595 0.50 -18.31 -1.86
N LEU A 596 -0.64 -17.81 -2.35
CA LEU A 596 -1.97 -18.37 -2.03
C LEU A 596 -2.15 -19.84 -2.47
N ASP A 597 -1.40 -20.28 -3.49
CA ASP A 597 -1.35 -21.68 -3.95
C ASP A 597 -0.53 -22.61 -3.00
N ARG A 598 0.04 -22.05 -1.92
CA ARG A 598 0.93 -22.68 -0.93
C ARG A 598 2.36 -22.98 -1.42
N SER A 599 2.72 -22.58 -2.63
CA SER A 599 4.11 -22.61 -3.09
C SER A 599 4.94 -21.49 -2.44
N LYS A 600 6.24 -21.47 -2.69
CA LYS A 600 7.15 -20.44 -2.15
C LYS A 600 7.18 -19.24 -3.09
N ALA A 601 7.17 -18.04 -2.54
CA ALA A 601 7.19 -16.80 -3.31
C ALA A 601 8.54 -16.62 -4.03
N GLU A 602 8.58 -17.04 -5.30
CA GLU A 602 9.72 -16.98 -6.21
C GLU A 602 9.52 -15.90 -7.27
N VAL A 603 10.40 -14.90 -7.28
CA VAL A 603 10.37 -13.80 -8.26
C VAL A 603 11.28 -14.13 -9.43
N PHE A 604 10.75 -13.97 -10.65
CA PHE A 604 11.43 -14.26 -11.91
C PHE A 604 11.47 -13.01 -12.80
N ALA A 605 12.44 -12.97 -13.72
CA ALA A 605 12.40 -12.00 -14.81
C ALA A 605 11.31 -12.33 -15.83
N TYR A 606 10.85 -11.34 -16.59
CA TYR A 606 9.89 -11.50 -17.68
C TYR A 606 10.62 -11.48 -19.02
N ASN A 607 10.06 -12.16 -20.03
CA ASN A 607 10.54 -12.05 -21.41
C ASN A 607 10.10 -10.70 -22.00
N PRO A 608 11.01 -9.80 -22.42
CA PRO A 608 10.65 -8.48 -22.93
C PRO A 608 9.94 -8.49 -24.29
N VAL A 609 9.89 -9.65 -24.98
CA VAL A 609 9.20 -9.79 -26.28
C VAL A 609 7.83 -10.45 -26.14
N THR A 610 7.67 -11.38 -25.19
CA THR A 610 6.41 -12.15 -25.02
C THR A 610 5.67 -11.83 -23.73
N HIS A 611 6.17 -10.90 -22.91
CA HIS A 611 5.68 -10.49 -21.59
C HIS A 611 5.54 -11.60 -20.53
N ALA A 612 5.64 -12.88 -20.90
CA ALA A 612 5.51 -14.03 -20.02
C ALA A 612 6.67 -14.17 -19.01
N LYS A 613 6.33 -14.70 -17.82
CA LYS A 613 7.26 -15.04 -16.73
C LYS A 613 8.29 -16.08 -17.20
N ASN A 614 9.58 -15.72 -17.14
CA ASN A 614 10.67 -16.60 -17.53
C ASN A 614 11.16 -17.43 -16.33
N THR A 615 10.61 -18.64 -16.17
CA THR A 615 10.99 -19.58 -15.10
C THR A 615 12.46 -20.04 -15.16
N GLY A 616 13.15 -19.84 -16.28
CA GLY A 616 14.59 -20.04 -16.41
C GLY A 616 15.45 -18.87 -15.87
N LYS A 617 14.83 -17.76 -15.47
CA LYS A 617 15.49 -16.54 -14.96
C LYS A 617 14.96 -16.15 -13.57
N PHE A 618 15.22 -17.02 -12.59
CA PHE A 618 15.01 -16.74 -11.18
C PHE A 618 15.81 -15.50 -10.71
N SER A 619 15.16 -14.64 -9.92
CA SER A 619 15.79 -13.48 -9.27
C SER A 619 16.08 -13.77 -7.81
N HIS A 620 15.03 -13.91 -6.99
CA HIS A 620 15.11 -14.14 -5.54
C HIS A 620 13.85 -14.84 -5.03
N TYR A 621 13.91 -15.37 -3.81
CA TYR A 621 12.71 -15.58 -2.99
C TYR A 621 12.34 -14.28 -2.27
N LEU A 622 11.07 -14.06 -1.98
CA LEU A 622 10.66 -13.06 -0.98
C LEU A 622 10.83 -13.66 0.43
N LEU A 623 11.50 -12.96 1.35
CA LEU A 623 11.59 -13.37 2.75
C LEU A 623 10.22 -13.23 3.44
N SER A 624 9.81 -14.21 4.23
CA SER A 624 8.66 -14.06 5.13
C SER A 624 8.94 -12.92 6.13
N PRO A 625 8.05 -11.92 6.30
CA PRO A 625 8.27 -10.81 7.23
C PRO A 625 8.51 -11.28 8.68
N ARG A 626 7.99 -12.45 9.04
CA ARG A 626 8.23 -13.14 10.33
C ARG A 626 9.70 -13.46 10.60
N GLN A 627 10.54 -13.48 9.55
CA GLN A 627 11.98 -13.72 9.67
C GLN A 627 12.78 -12.41 9.83
N LEU A 628 12.20 -11.24 9.55
CA LEU A 628 12.91 -9.95 9.58
C LEU A 628 13.64 -9.69 10.91
N PRO A 629 13.02 -9.84 12.11
CA PRO A 629 13.71 -9.57 13.37
C PRO A 629 15.01 -10.38 13.48
N LYS A 630 14.96 -11.69 13.17
CA LYS A 630 16.13 -12.56 13.20
C LYS A 630 17.22 -12.18 12.18
N GLN A 631 16.84 -11.70 10.99
CA GLN A 631 17.83 -11.24 10.00
C GLN A 631 18.48 -9.91 10.45
N VAL A 632 17.69 -8.99 11.01
CA VAL A 632 18.15 -7.69 11.52
C VAL A 632 19.04 -7.85 12.75
N ASP A 633 18.64 -8.67 13.72
CA ASP A 633 19.45 -8.97 14.92
C ASP A 633 20.80 -9.59 14.54
N GLY A 634 20.79 -10.57 13.62
CA GLY A 634 22.02 -11.20 13.13
C GLY A 634 22.92 -10.24 12.36
N PHE A 635 22.33 -9.43 11.46
CA PHE A 635 23.06 -8.38 10.74
C PHE A 635 23.73 -7.40 11.70
N LEU A 636 22.98 -6.86 12.65
CA LEU A 636 23.46 -5.87 13.61
C LEU A 636 24.52 -6.45 14.57
N ALA A 637 24.41 -7.72 14.93
CA ALA A 637 25.41 -8.40 15.75
C ALA A 637 26.80 -8.40 15.10
N ASP A 638 26.91 -8.39 13.76
CA ASP A 638 28.19 -8.27 13.04
C ASP A 638 28.48 -6.84 12.56
N TYR A 639 27.47 -6.11 12.09
CA TYR A 639 27.63 -4.74 11.58
C TYR A 639 28.13 -3.78 12.67
N ALA A 640 27.64 -3.91 13.91
CA ALA A 640 28.15 -3.15 15.05
C ALA A 640 29.64 -3.42 15.32
N LYS A 641 30.16 -4.62 14.99
CA LYS A 641 31.60 -4.95 15.09
C LYS A 641 32.44 -4.27 14.01
N LEU A 642 31.83 -3.58 13.03
CA LEU A 642 32.53 -2.78 12.02
C LEU A 642 32.67 -1.31 12.47
N GLY A 643 31.76 -0.79 13.30
CA GLY A 643 31.78 0.62 13.73
C GLY A 643 31.57 1.63 12.58
N VAL A 644 31.03 1.17 11.45
CA VAL A 644 30.70 1.99 10.28
C VAL A 644 29.34 2.65 10.53
N PRO A 645 29.24 4.00 10.51
CA PRO A 645 27.96 4.69 10.50
C PRO A 645 27.35 4.65 9.10
N GLY A 646 26.03 4.79 9.01
CA GLY A 646 25.28 4.70 7.74
C GLY A 646 24.98 3.26 7.32
N LEU A 647 23.91 3.07 6.54
CA LEU A 647 23.51 1.80 5.93
C LEU A 647 22.54 2.11 4.79
N SER A 648 22.67 1.41 3.66
CA SER A 648 21.72 1.50 2.55
C SER A 648 20.76 0.30 2.56
N LEU A 649 19.46 0.58 2.44
CA LEU A 649 18.35 -0.36 2.46
C LEU A 649 17.65 -0.38 1.11
N ARG A 650 18.06 -1.33 0.26
CA ARG A 650 17.59 -1.40 -1.13
C ARG A 650 16.20 -1.99 -1.34
N ASP A 651 15.63 -2.64 -0.34
CA ASP A 651 14.33 -3.32 -0.45
C ASP A 651 13.31 -2.83 0.59
N LEU A 652 13.66 -2.78 1.89
CA LEU A 652 12.78 -2.29 2.96
C LEU A 652 12.14 -0.90 2.67
N GLY A 653 12.85 -0.03 1.95
CA GLY A 653 12.34 1.30 1.55
C GLY A 653 11.39 1.33 0.35
N ARG A 654 11.35 0.27 -0.47
CA ARG A 654 10.62 0.22 -1.75
C ARG A 654 9.62 -0.94 -1.90
N GLU A 655 9.72 -2.00 -1.11
CA GLU A 655 8.89 -3.21 -1.21
C GLU A 655 8.11 -3.51 0.08
N VAL A 656 6.87 -3.99 -0.09
CA VAL A 656 6.09 -4.65 0.96
C VAL A 656 5.18 -5.72 0.35
N HIS A 657 5.21 -6.92 0.91
CA HIS A 657 4.50 -8.12 0.43
C HIS A 657 3.90 -8.95 1.56
N SER A 658 2.85 -9.70 1.26
CA SER A 658 2.17 -10.59 2.22
C SER A 658 2.92 -11.92 2.43
N ASP A 659 2.51 -12.71 3.42
CA ASP A 659 2.88 -14.14 3.52
C ASP A 659 1.64 -14.98 3.79
N PHE A 660 1.24 -15.79 2.81
CA PHE A 660 0.01 -16.59 2.88
C PHE A 660 0.22 -17.99 3.51
N ASP A 661 1.23 -18.17 4.38
CA ASP A 661 1.39 -19.37 5.25
C ASP A 661 0.09 -19.60 6.05
N PRO A 662 -0.70 -20.67 5.78
CA PRO A 662 -2.01 -20.84 6.42
C PRO A 662 -1.95 -21.10 7.93
N SER A 663 -0.76 -21.37 8.49
CA SER A 663 -0.56 -21.54 9.93
C SER A 663 -0.10 -20.24 10.62
N HIS A 664 0.41 -19.26 9.85
CA HIS A 664 1.00 -18.04 10.37
C HIS A 664 0.93 -16.88 9.35
N PRO A 665 -0.27 -16.51 8.86
CA PRO A 665 -0.40 -15.53 7.79
C PRO A 665 0.08 -14.15 8.25
N VAL A 666 0.58 -13.37 7.30
CA VAL A 666 0.97 -11.97 7.49
C VAL A 666 0.27 -11.14 6.44
N SER A 667 -0.60 -10.20 6.84
CA SER A 667 -1.20 -9.26 5.89
C SER A 667 -0.16 -8.24 5.42
N ARG A 668 -0.40 -7.61 4.27
CA ARG A 668 0.51 -6.58 3.73
C ARG A 668 0.74 -5.41 4.71
N GLN A 669 -0.25 -5.07 5.53
CA GLN A 669 -0.14 -4.05 6.59
C GLN A 669 0.72 -4.54 7.78
N ASP A 670 0.60 -5.81 8.18
CA ASP A 670 1.48 -6.40 9.20
C ASP A 670 2.94 -6.51 8.71
N SER A 671 3.12 -6.74 7.40
CA SER A 671 4.41 -6.74 6.72
C SER A 671 5.08 -5.36 6.70
N GLN A 672 4.29 -4.30 6.43
CA GLN A 672 4.74 -2.92 6.64
C GLN A 672 5.16 -2.71 8.10
N ALA A 673 4.33 -3.08 9.07
CA ALA A 673 4.62 -2.90 10.49
C ALA A 673 5.89 -3.66 10.96
N ALA A 674 6.19 -4.81 10.36
CA ALA A 674 7.45 -5.53 10.58
C ALA A 674 8.66 -4.79 9.96
N SER A 675 8.50 -4.23 8.76
CA SER A 675 9.53 -3.48 8.05
C SER A 675 9.85 -2.13 8.73
N VAL A 676 8.83 -1.46 9.26
CA VAL A 676 8.95 -0.24 10.10
C VAL A 676 9.82 -0.53 11.34
N LYS A 677 9.50 -1.59 12.10
CA LYS A 677 10.28 -1.99 13.29
C LYS A 677 11.72 -2.40 12.95
N ALA A 678 11.94 -3.01 11.77
CA ALA A 678 13.28 -3.31 11.29
C ALA A 678 14.07 -2.01 11.01
N MET A 679 13.48 -1.03 10.33
CA MET A 679 14.14 0.25 10.03
C MET A 679 14.39 1.10 11.28
N GLU A 680 13.46 1.13 12.24
CA GLU A 680 13.64 1.78 13.55
C GLU A 680 14.88 1.24 14.28
N LEU A 681 15.00 -0.08 14.38
CA LEU A 681 16.13 -0.74 15.02
C LEU A 681 17.45 -0.53 14.25
N LEU A 682 17.41 -0.59 12.92
CA LEU A 682 18.57 -0.33 12.06
C LEU A 682 19.06 1.12 12.23
N ARG A 683 18.20 2.13 12.07
CA ARG A 683 18.48 3.56 12.29
C ARG A 683 19.10 3.82 13.66
N THR A 684 18.54 3.21 14.70
CA THR A 684 19.02 3.33 16.09
C THR A 684 20.42 2.76 16.30
N LYS A 685 20.89 1.82 15.45
CA LYS A 685 22.20 1.17 15.58
C LYS A 685 23.24 1.59 14.54
N THR A 686 22.85 2.07 13.37
CA THR A 686 23.75 2.58 12.31
C THR A 686 23.88 4.11 12.32
N GLY A 687 22.99 4.81 13.03
CA GLY A 687 22.96 6.27 13.16
C GLY A 687 22.37 7.00 11.94
N SER A 688 22.47 6.43 10.74
CA SER A 688 21.94 6.99 9.50
C SER A 688 21.45 5.90 8.55
N LEU A 689 20.40 6.18 7.78
CA LEU A 689 19.86 5.29 6.76
C LEU A 689 19.66 6.01 5.42
N MET A 690 20.03 5.29 4.37
CA MET A 690 19.67 5.56 2.98
C MET A 690 18.65 4.51 2.56
N VAL A 691 17.52 4.94 2.00
CA VAL A 691 16.45 4.04 1.54
C VAL A 691 16.29 4.17 0.03
N GLU A 692 16.06 3.03 -0.63
CA GLU A 692 15.71 3.05 -2.06
C GLU A 692 14.21 3.30 -2.24
N GLY A 693 13.84 4.10 -3.25
CA GLY A 693 12.46 4.46 -3.60
C GLY A 693 11.80 5.47 -2.68
N GLY A 694 11.80 5.22 -1.36
CA GLY A 694 11.21 6.11 -0.36
C GLY A 694 9.69 5.99 -0.25
N ASN A 695 9.16 4.78 -0.04
CA ASN A 695 7.78 4.57 0.37
C ASN A 695 7.49 5.30 1.70
N ALA A 696 6.31 5.88 1.88
CA ALA A 696 6.02 6.80 2.99
C ALA A 696 6.33 6.24 4.40
N TYR A 697 6.11 4.94 4.65
CA TYR A 697 6.43 4.31 5.95
C TYR A 697 7.94 4.24 6.28
N SER A 698 8.82 4.48 5.30
CA SER A 698 10.29 4.50 5.48
C SER A 698 10.86 5.88 5.80
N LEU A 699 10.12 6.95 5.45
CA LEU A 699 10.52 8.34 5.64
C LEU A 699 10.94 8.70 7.10
N PRO A 700 10.30 8.20 8.17
CA PRO A 700 10.69 8.57 9.54
C PRO A 700 12.11 8.15 9.93
N TYR A 701 12.71 7.21 9.18
CA TYR A 701 14.00 6.58 9.50
C TYR A 701 15.11 7.00 8.55
N ALA A 702 14.79 7.60 7.40
CA ALA A 702 15.72 7.94 6.32
C ALA A 702 16.35 9.34 6.50
N ASP A 703 17.63 9.45 6.14
CA ASP A 703 18.29 10.74 5.84
C ASP A 703 18.39 10.98 4.32
N TRP A 704 18.34 9.89 3.56
CA TRP A 704 18.59 9.82 2.12
C TRP A 704 17.55 8.93 1.43
N ILE A 705 17.04 9.40 0.29
CA ILE A 705 16.19 8.64 -0.64
C ILE A 705 16.93 8.58 -1.98
N VAL A 706 17.21 7.37 -2.49
CA VAL A 706 17.83 7.12 -3.80
C VAL A 706 16.89 6.33 -4.70
N ASN A 707 16.99 6.46 -6.03
CA ASN A 707 15.98 5.97 -6.98
C ASN A 707 14.56 6.50 -6.63
N ALA A 708 14.49 7.77 -6.19
CA ALA A 708 13.23 8.47 -6.02
C ALA A 708 12.53 8.62 -7.39
N PRO A 709 11.19 8.46 -7.46
CA PRO A 709 10.50 8.50 -8.74
C PRO A 709 10.44 9.93 -9.28
N GLU A 710 11.07 10.18 -10.43
CA GLU A 710 11.09 11.48 -11.12
C GLU A 710 10.11 11.51 -12.32
N ARG A 711 9.29 10.46 -12.48
CA ARG A 711 8.33 10.24 -13.58
C ARG A 711 7.06 9.56 -13.08
N SER A 712 6.04 9.54 -13.92
CA SER A 712 4.83 8.72 -13.75
C SER A 712 4.80 7.55 -14.73
N SER A 713 3.86 6.61 -14.54
CA SER A 713 3.59 5.52 -15.49
C SER A 713 3.04 5.99 -16.84
N ARG A 714 2.58 7.25 -16.92
CA ARG A 714 1.99 7.88 -18.12
C ARG A 714 0.82 7.07 -18.70
N LEU A 715 -0.01 6.49 -17.82
CA LEU A 715 -1.21 5.75 -18.19
C LEU A 715 -2.11 6.61 -19.09
N ASN A 716 -2.77 5.99 -20.07
CA ASN A 716 -3.51 6.69 -21.13
C ASN A 716 -4.49 7.78 -20.60
N ILE A 717 -5.11 7.57 -19.43
CA ILE A 717 -6.03 8.52 -18.81
C ILE A 717 -5.33 9.81 -18.33
N THR A 718 -4.06 9.73 -17.89
CA THR A 718 -3.26 10.86 -17.37
C THR A 718 -2.88 11.87 -18.45
N ASP A 719 -2.80 13.15 -18.08
CA ASP A 719 -2.50 14.28 -18.97
C ASP A 719 -1.15 14.94 -18.68
N GLU A 720 -0.69 14.89 -17.44
CA GLU A 720 0.49 15.63 -17.01
C GLU A 720 1.29 14.91 -15.92
N GLU A 721 2.59 14.79 -16.13
CA GLU A 721 3.58 14.35 -15.13
C GLU A 721 4.04 15.56 -14.30
N ILE A 722 4.05 15.43 -12.97
CA ILE A 722 4.43 16.50 -12.03
C ILE A 722 5.38 15.98 -10.93
N PRO A 723 6.25 16.82 -10.33
CA PRO A 723 7.18 16.41 -9.28
C PRO A 723 6.54 16.49 -7.87
N PHE A 724 5.32 15.95 -7.69
CA PHE A 724 4.61 15.99 -6.39
C PHE A 724 5.45 15.35 -5.27
N PHE A 725 6.07 14.20 -5.53
CA PHE A 725 6.95 13.50 -4.59
C PHE A 725 8.07 14.41 -4.06
N GLN A 726 8.70 15.18 -4.95
CA GLN A 726 9.78 16.10 -4.58
C GLN A 726 9.23 17.36 -3.91
N ILE A 727 8.09 17.92 -4.36
CA ILE A 727 7.47 19.08 -3.67
C ILE A 727 7.09 18.71 -2.22
N ALA A 728 6.61 17.49 -1.99
CA ALA A 728 6.21 17.02 -0.66
C ALA A 728 7.38 16.73 0.29
N LEU A 729 8.60 16.47 -0.21
CA LEU A 729 9.72 15.93 0.59
C LEU A 729 11.02 16.77 0.55
N HIS A 730 11.20 17.62 -0.47
CA HIS A 730 12.38 18.47 -0.62
C HIS A 730 12.47 19.50 0.53
N GLY A 731 13.69 19.77 0.97
CA GLY A 731 13.96 20.57 2.17
C GLY A 731 14.01 19.75 3.47
N TYR A 732 13.46 18.53 3.50
CA TYR A 732 13.49 17.62 4.66
C TYR A 732 14.41 16.40 4.46
N PHE A 733 14.47 15.87 3.23
CA PHE A 733 15.29 14.70 2.89
C PHE A 733 16.33 15.02 1.82
N ASN A 734 17.47 14.33 1.84
CA ASN A 734 18.33 14.27 0.66
C ASN A 734 17.67 13.32 -0.35
N ILE A 735 17.43 13.79 -1.58
CA ILE A 735 16.70 13.04 -2.61
C ILE A 735 17.57 12.93 -3.85
N ALA A 736 17.76 11.72 -4.38
CA ALA A 736 18.31 11.47 -5.69
C ALA A 736 17.32 10.64 -6.52
N GLY A 737 17.20 10.97 -7.81
CA GLY A 737 16.44 10.20 -8.79
C GLY A 737 17.13 8.89 -9.19
N ALA A 738 17.03 8.51 -10.45
CA ALA A 738 17.83 7.44 -11.02
C ALA A 738 19.28 7.91 -11.32
N PRO A 739 20.28 7.01 -11.42
CA PRO A 739 21.63 7.39 -11.81
C PRO A 739 21.64 7.98 -13.23
N TYR A 740 22.37 9.07 -13.45
CA TYR A 740 22.38 9.81 -14.72
C TYR A 740 22.81 8.97 -15.92
N ASN A 741 23.67 7.98 -15.69
CA ASN A 741 24.16 7.02 -16.67
C ASN A 741 23.26 5.77 -16.85
N MET A 742 22.19 5.64 -16.06
CA MET A 742 21.23 4.51 -16.10
C MET A 742 19.77 4.93 -16.32
N GLY A 743 19.44 6.23 -16.21
CA GLY A 743 18.10 6.74 -16.47
C GLY A 743 17.63 6.51 -17.91
N GLU A 744 16.32 6.33 -18.10
CA GLU A 744 15.69 5.84 -19.35
C GLU A 744 16.10 6.55 -20.65
N LEU A 745 16.39 7.85 -20.57
CA LEU A 745 16.76 8.66 -21.75
C LEU A 745 18.25 8.58 -22.10
N GLN A 746 19.06 7.90 -21.28
CA GLN A 746 20.53 7.78 -21.41
C GLN A 746 21.20 9.11 -21.74
N ASN A 747 20.77 10.18 -21.03
CA ASN A 747 21.16 11.54 -21.31
C ASN A 747 21.40 12.31 -19.99
N PRO A 748 22.66 12.37 -19.52
CA PRO A 748 23.03 13.08 -18.29
C PRO A 748 22.69 14.58 -18.30
N ARG A 749 22.62 15.23 -19.47
CA ARG A 749 22.15 16.63 -19.54
C ARG A 749 20.70 16.77 -19.12
N LEU A 750 19.81 15.92 -19.64
CA LEU A 750 18.40 15.93 -19.27
C LEU A 750 18.17 15.50 -17.81
N ALA A 751 19.02 14.61 -17.28
CA ALA A 751 18.99 14.24 -15.86
C ALA A 751 19.43 15.41 -14.95
N MET A 752 20.51 16.12 -15.29
CA MET A 752 20.94 17.33 -14.59
C MET A 752 19.85 18.42 -14.61
N LEU A 753 19.16 18.61 -15.73
CA LEU A 753 18.02 19.54 -15.81
C LEU A 753 16.84 19.10 -14.94
N LYS A 754 16.58 17.78 -14.81
CA LYS A 754 15.55 17.27 -13.90
C LYS A 754 15.91 17.50 -12.44
N SER A 755 17.16 17.26 -12.05
CA SER A 755 17.66 17.61 -10.72
C SER A 755 17.55 19.11 -10.41
N LEU A 756 17.72 19.99 -11.41
CA LEU A 756 17.49 21.44 -11.26
C LEU A 756 16.01 21.84 -11.20
N GLU A 757 15.09 21.07 -11.81
CA GLU A 757 13.65 21.24 -11.63
C GLU A 757 13.21 20.82 -10.21
N THR A 758 13.72 19.70 -9.71
CA THR A 758 13.23 19.05 -8.48
C THR A 758 14.03 19.37 -7.22
N GLY A 759 15.24 19.93 -7.35
CA GLY A 759 16.23 20.01 -6.29
C GLY A 759 16.88 18.65 -5.92
N SER A 760 16.75 17.62 -6.76
CA SER A 760 17.43 16.33 -6.55
C SER A 760 18.95 16.50 -6.54
N ALA A 761 19.66 15.68 -5.78
CA ALA A 761 21.11 15.54 -5.85
C ALA A 761 21.57 14.86 -7.15
N VAL A 762 22.78 15.18 -7.60
CA VAL A 762 23.46 14.50 -8.73
C VAL A 762 23.78 13.07 -8.33
N TYR A 763 23.52 12.10 -9.21
CA TYR A 763 23.69 10.67 -8.90
C TYR A 763 24.29 9.87 -10.06
N TYR A 764 25.32 9.06 -9.78
CA TYR A 764 25.95 8.12 -10.71
C TYR A 764 26.20 6.75 -10.07
N GLN A 765 26.14 5.69 -10.87
CA GLN A 765 26.41 4.29 -10.49
C GLN A 765 27.59 3.75 -11.30
N TRP A 766 28.64 3.21 -10.68
CA TRP A 766 29.86 2.76 -11.37
C TRP A 766 30.48 1.47 -10.83
N PHE A 767 31.43 0.90 -11.60
CA PHE A 767 32.47 0.00 -11.12
C PHE A 767 33.87 0.33 -11.67
N ALA A 768 34.91 -0.30 -11.09
CA ALA A 768 36.32 -0.15 -11.50
C ALA A 768 36.77 -1.11 -12.61
N SER A 769 36.29 -2.37 -12.58
CA SER A 769 36.69 -3.46 -13.48
C SER A 769 36.35 -3.21 -14.95
N ASP A 770 37.02 -3.94 -15.87
CA ASP A 770 36.64 -3.92 -17.29
C ASP A 770 35.19 -4.40 -17.51
N ALA A 771 34.47 -3.77 -18.43
CA ALA A 771 33.06 -4.07 -18.72
C ALA A 771 32.81 -5.54 -19.17
N SER A 772 33.81 -6.21 -19.75
CA SER A 772 33.72 -7.63 -20.10
C SER A 772 33.56 -8.56 -18.88
N THR A 773 33.83 -8.08 -17.66
CA THR A 773 33.67 -8.85 -16.41
C THR A 773 32.22 -9.29 -16.19
N VAL A 774 31.26 -8.39 -16.41
CA VAL A 774 29.82 -8.69 -16.29
C VAL A 774 29.24 -9.41 -17.51
N LYS A 775 30.00 -9.50 -18.61
CA LYS A 775 29.55 -10.14 -19.84
C LYS A 775 29.19 -11.60 -19.62
N ASP A 776 28.09 -12.01 -20.25
CA ASP A 776 27.54 -13.38 -20.23
C ASP A 776 27.16 -13.83 -18.80
N THR A 777 26.60 -12.90 -18.01
CA THR A 777 26.07 -13.12 -16.65
C THR A 777 24.69 -12.46 -16.48
N ASP A 778 24.02 -12.74 -15.35
CA ASP A 778 22.78 -12.04 -14.97
C ASP A 778 22.99 -10.53 -14.68
N TYR A 779 24.24 -10.07 -14.56
CA TYR A 779 24.61 -8.66 -14.36
C TYR A 779 25.05 -7.97 -15.66
N ASN A 780 24.88 -8.61 -16.83
CA ASN A 780 25.29 -8.06 -18.12
C ASN A 780 24.66 -6.68 -18.45
N GLY A 781 23.55 -6.30 -17.78
CA GLY A 781 22.98 -4.96 -17.89
C GLY A 781 23.89 -3.83 -17.37
N LEU A 782 24.86 -4.13 -16.48
CA LEU A 782 25.80 -3.16 -15.93
C LEU A 782 26.97 -2.82 -16.88
N TYR A 783 26.95 -3.27 -18.13
CA TYR A 783 28.07 -3.16 -19.08
C TYR A 783 28.57 -1.72 -19.31
N ALA A 784 27.70 -0.72 -19.16
CA ALA A 784 28.01 0.68 -19.39
C ALA A 784 28.63 1.41 -18.18
N LEU A 785 28.96 0.72 -17.08
CA LEU A 785 29.23 1.34 -15.78
C LEU A 785 30.71 1.51 -15.39
N ASN A 786 31.69 1.43 -16.30
CA ASN A 786 33.06 1.73 -15.89
C ASN A 786 33.22 3.22 -15.54
N TYR A 787 33.73 3.55 -14.36
CA TYR A 787 33.81 4.94 -13.89
C TYR A 787 34.62 5.86 -14.82
N LYS A 788 35.59 5.32 -15.58
CA LYS A 788 36.46 6.10 -16.47
C LYS A 788 35.68 6.76 -17.61
N ASP A 789 34.57 6.16 -18.03
CA ASP A 789 33.75 6.64 -19.13
C ASP A 789 32.87 7.83 -18.72
N TRP A 790 32.73 8.07 -17.41
CA TRP A 790 31.75 9.00 -16.84
C TRP A 790 32.33 10.08 -15.92
N ILE A 791 33.46 9.84 -15.24
CA ILE A 791 33.92 10.68 -14.12
C ILE A 791 34.12 12.15 -14.50
N ASP A 792 34.64 12.43 -15.70
CA ASP A 792 34.89 13.79 -16.17
C ASP A 792 33.58 14.52 -16.54
N GLU A 793 32.59 13.81 -17.10
CA GLU A 793 31.25 14.39 -17.32
C GLU A 793 30.50 14.61 -16.00
N ALA A 794 30.57 13.66 -15.08
CA ALA A 794 29.92 13.73 -13.78
C ALA A 794 30.43 14.92 -12.96
N ALA A 795 31.75 15.12 -12.91
CA ALA A 795 32.36 16.29 -12.28
C ALA A 795 31.95 17.61 -12.96
N ARG A 796 31.88 17.63 -14.31
CA ARG A 796 31.44 18.80 -15.08
C ARG A 796 29.98 19.18 -14.82
N LEU A 797 29.05 18.21 -14.85
CA LEU A 797 27.62 18.44 -14.61
C LEU A 797 27.33 18.77 -13.14
N TYR A 798 28.09 18.19 -12.20
CA TYR A 798 28.06 18.62 -10.79
C TYR A 798 28.54 20.06 -10.64
N GLY A 799 29.67 20.43 -11.25
CA GLY A 799 30.19 21.80 -11.22
C GLY A 799 29.25 22.85 -11.81
N GLU A 800 28.45 22.48 -12.82
CA GLU A 800 27.42 23.36 -13.41
C GLU A 800 26.15 23.50 -12.54
N SER A 801 25.76 22.45 -11.80
CA SER A 801 24.49 22.41 -11.05
C SER A 801 24.63 22.74 -9.56
N ASN A 802 25.76 22.41 -8.93
CA ASN A 802 26.03 22.65 -7.51
C ASN A 802 25.81 24.12 -7.06
N PRO A 803 26.21 25.17 -7.82
CA PRO A 803 25.96 26.57 -7.44
C PRO A 803 24.48 26.96 -7.31
N VAL A 804 23.57 26.14 -7.85
CA VAL A 804 22.11 26.27 -7.69
C VAL A 804 21.63 25.32 -6.60
N LEU A 805 21.94 24.03 -6.72
CA LEU A 805 21.45 22.97 -5.82
C LEU A 805 21.86 23.21 -4.36
N ALA A 806 23.09 23.69 -4.09
CA ALA A 806 23.54 24.02 -2.74
C ALA A 806 22.70 25.12 -2.07
N LYS A 807 22.25 26.13 -2.85
CA LYS A 807 21.42 27.24 -2.36
C LYS A 807 19.98 26.81 -2.02
N VAL A 808 19.47 25.76 -2.67
CA VAL A 808 18.05 25.34 -2.53
C VAL A 808 17.86 24.10 -1.66
N ARG A 809 18.87 23.23 -1.49
CA ARG A 809 18.77 21.91 -0.81
C ARG A 809 17.96 21.89 0.50
N ASN A 810 18.02 22.95 1.31
CA ASN A 810 17.31 23.01 2.60
C ASN A 810 16.03 23.87 2.60
N GLN A 811 15.55 24.26 1.43
CA GLN A 811 14.37 25.09 1.20
C GLN A 811 13.22 24.21 0.73
N VAL A 812 12.00 24.42 1.21
CA VAL A 812 10.85 23.71 0.60
C VAL A 812 10.54 24.27 -0.79
N ILE A 813 10.02 23.42 -1.68
CA ILE A 813 9.41 23.91 -2.93
C ILE A 813 8.05 24.52 -2.57
N THR A 814 7.84 25.77 -3.00
CA THR A 814 6.63 26.56 -2.73
C THR A 814 5.70 26.62 -3.94
N ALA A 815 6.26 26.62 -5.16
CA ALA A 815 5.49 26.53 -6.40
C ALA A 815 6.23 25.75 -7.50
N HIS A 816 5.47 25.12 -8.38
CA HIS A 816 5.92 24.49 -9.62
C HIS A 816 4.85 24.74 -10.69
N VAL A 817 5.25 25.21 -11.87
CA VAL A 817 4.33 25.58 -12.96
C VAL A 817 4.90 25.16 -14.31
N ARG A 818 4.08 24.51 -15.14
CA ARG A 818 4.37 24.32 -16.57
C ARG A 818 4.00 25.59 -17.33
N LEU A 819 5.00 26.30 -17.84
CA LEU A 819 4.80 27.54 -18.60
C LEU A 819 4.50 27.27 -20.07
N ALA A 820 5.09 26.21 -20.63
CA ALA A 820 4.87 25.75 -22.00
C ALA A 820 5.19 24.24 -22.11
N PRO A 821 4.86 23.55 -23.23
CA PRO A 821 5.30 22.18 -23.46
C PRO A 821 6.83 22.05 -23.35
N GLY A 822 7.31 21.22 -22.43
CA GLY A 822 8.74 21.05 -22.14
C GLY A 822 9.42 22.23 -21.43
N VAL A 823 8.66 23.22 -20.92
CA VAL A 823 9.20 24.35 -20.14
C VAL A 823 8.45 24.49 -18.81
N VAL A 824 9.21 24.43 -17.72
CA VAL A 824 8.70 24.44 -16.34
C VAL A 824 9.47 25.47 -15.49
N ARG A 825 8.84 25.97 -14.43
CA ARG A 825 9.47 26.79 -13.39
C ARG A 825 9.17 26.24 -12.01
N THR A 826 10.22 26.02 -11.23
CA THR A 826 10.16 25.73 -9.79
C THR A 826 10.50 27.00 -9.00
N THR A 827 9.85 27.18 -7.85
CA THR A 827 10.11 28.27 -6.89
C THR A 827 10.35 27.67 -5.51
N TYR A 828 11.40 28.13 -4.84
CA TYR A 828 11.80 27.69 -3.51
C TYR A 828 11.47 28.74 -2.44
N GLU A 829 11.47 28.32 -1.18
CA GLU A 829 11.13 29.15 -0.01
C GLU A 829 11.98 30.44 0.13
N ASN A 830 13.26 30.41 -0.27
CA ASN A 830 14.13 31.58 -0.31
C ASN A 830 13.92 32.50 -1.53
N GLY A 831 12.86 32.33 -2.31
CA GLY A 831 12.54 33.14 -3.47
C GLY A 831 13.27 32.75 -4.76
N ILE A 832 14.28 31.88 -4.69
CA ILE A 832 14.98 31.38 -5.88
C ILE A 832 14.00 30.66 -6.79
N THR A 833 14.03 31.02 -8.07
CA THR A 833 13.30 30.36 -9.15
C THR A 833 14.27 29.68 -10.11
N VAL A 834 13.91 28.48 -10.55
CA VAL A 834 14.66 27.75 -11.59
C VAL A 834 13.68 27.45 -12.73
N THR A 835 13.94 28.02 -13.91
CA THR A 835 13.14 27.81 -15.12
C THR A 835 13.92 26.93 -16.10
N VAL A 836 13.37 25.76 -16.44
CA VAL A 836 14.05 24.72 -17.24
C VAL A 836 13.38 24.58 -18.60
N ASN A 837 14.17 24.50 -19.69
CA ASN A 837 13.72 24.15 -21.04
C ASN A 837 14.32 22.80 -21.47
N TYR A 838 13.49 21.75 -21.49
CA TYR A 838 13.87 20.42 -21.96
C TYR A 838 13.91 20.27 -23.49
N ASN A 839 13.35 21.23 -24.22
CA ASN A 839 13.21 21.13 -25.67
C ASN A 839 14.57 21.18 -26.39
N ARG A 840 14.62 20.57 -27.59
CA ARG A 840 15.76 20.68 -28.53
C ARG A 840 15.75 22.00 -29.33
N ALA A 841 14.82 22.91 -29.03
CA ALA A 841 14.69 24.23 -29.61
C ALA A 841 14.70 25.30 -28.50
N ALA A 842 15.06 26.53 -28.85
CA ALA A 842 14.93 27.66 -27.94
C ALA A 842 13.45 28.03 -27.77
N VAL A 843 13.06 28.48 -26.56
CA VAL A 843 11.68 28.87 -26.24
C VAL A 843 11.69 30.26 -25.59
N ALA A 844 10.82 31.13 -26.08
CA ALA A 844 10.54 32.44 -25.47
C ALA A 844 9.39 32.30 -24.47
N VAL A 845 9.59 32.73 -23.22
CA VAL A 845 8.55 32.71 -22.18
C VAL A 845 8.83 33.78 -21.12
N ASP A 846 7.81 34.52 -20.67
CA ASP A 846 7.92 35.60 -19.68
C ASP A 846 9.04 36.64 -19.96
N GLY A 847 9.35 36.87 -21.24
CA GLY A 847 10.47 37.75 -21.68
C GLY A 847 11.86 37.09 -21.67
N LEU A 848 11.99 35.86 -21.15
CA LEU A 848 13.21 35.05 -21.20
C LEU A 848 13.33 34.31 -22.54
N GLN A 849 14.55 34.24 -23.08
CA GLN A 849 14.89 33.43 -24.26
C GLN A 849 15.70 32.20 -23.83
N LEU A 850 15.02 31.13 -23.44
CA LEU A 850 15.65 29.89 -22.97
C LEU A 850 16.23 29.11 -24.15
N GLN A 851 17.51 28.75 -24.08
CA GLN A 851 18.20 27.97 -25.10
C GLN A 851 17.78 26.47 -25.06
N PRO A 852 18.04 25.66 -26.10
CA PRO A 852 17.81 24.23 -26.06
C PRO A 852 18.49 23.57 -24.86
N GLN A 853 17.81 22.67 -24.16
CA GLN A 853 18.36 21.88 -23.04
C GLN A 853 19.16 22.72 -22.01
N SER A 854 18.55 23.85 -21.62
CA SER A 854 19.14 24.85 -20.72
C SER A 854 18.19 25.22 -19.58
N TYR A 855 18.69 26.02 -18.66
CA TYR A 855 17.93 26.57 -17.54
C TYR A 855 18.29 28.04 -17.31
N HIS A 856 17.43 28.74 -16.57
CA HIS A 856 17.66 30.10 -16.08
C HIS A 856 17.32 30.15 -14.59
N VAL A 857 18.10 30.89 -13.82
CA VAL A 857 17.88 31.12 -12.38
C VAL A 857 17.59 32.61 -12.17
N GLY A 858 16.58 32.91 -11.36
CA GLY A 858 16.22 34.28 -10.98
C GLY A 858 15.58 34.32 -9.59
N GLY A 859 15.21 35.50 -9.11
CA GLY A 859 14.78 35.70 -7.72
C GLY A 859 15.96 36.01 -6.79
N GLU A 860 16.77 37.00 -7.18
CA GLU A 860 17.75 37.69 -6.32
C GLU A 860 17.15 39.01 -5.80
#